data_AF-A0A940EWB7-F1
#
_entry.id   AF-A0A940EWB7-F1
#
_cell.length_a   1.000
_cell.length_b   1.000
_cell.length_c   1.000
_cell.angle_alpha   90.00
_cell.angle_beta   90.00
_cell.angle_gamma   90.00
#
_symmetry.space_group_name_H-M   'P 1'
#
loop_
_entity.id
_entity.type
_entity.pdbx_description
1 polymer ?
#
loop_
_entity_poly.entity_id
_entity_poly.type
_entity_poly.pdbx_seq_one_letter_code
_entity_poly.pdbx_strand_id
1 'polypeptide(L)'
;MSIRTSLKKVLPPISITEQEALDAGDVWIESSIYQGQPDMKALRDLPQGQLSSEEQAFIDGPVQELLAMVDEFELNNSIHIPQDIIDFLGKNRFFSMIIPKKFGGLEFTPYANSTIVATIATKSCAIAVTVMVPNSLGPGELLMHYGTEEQQNQWLPRLAVGKEIPCFALTSPEAGSDAGSIPDTGIVTKGMWEGEEVLGLKLNWDKRYITLAPIATVLGLAFKVFDPDQLLGDKLELGITCALLPKSHPGVELGNRHDPMSQRFYNGTTRGKDVFIPMDFIIGGQKNIGRGWQMLVSCLGAGRGISLPALGVATSQAAFKSTAEYSFVREQFGAPIGRFEGIQEKLADIAGKTFVQEAMRVLTTEGLNLGVKPSVVTAIAKYHMTELGRDILNSAMDVQAGKAIQRGPQNTLASAYASQPIGITVEGANILTRNLMIFGQGAMRCHPYLKDMVDLIHSEEAGADAKFNKVLRKTVGFSVNNAFRSLGNAYLPFIRKADSSLAEVKKYEQRLNALAAKLAPMADLSLLVLGGNLKKAELLSARLGDVISYCYAAMAVIRYYEQRVESRAEARPYFEYAIQWCLQQGEQALVAFVKNFPHAPTRVLMRVLTNTYSGSVAGISDDLVRELSEASMQQTSIKRQLTNLIKVQAGDGNDINQQAFEAKHAVLPILKKIQKALRANPVVPAPSFEYVVGQLQARNELSDDEVAKVLDYNTKRKVAVRVDEFDFDMNLIDENAVEQQKVDAA
;
A
#
# COMPACT_ATOMS: atom_id res chain seq x y z
N MET A 1 -41.09 -11.13 26.32
CA MET A 1 -39.66 -10.76 26.16
C MET A 1 -39.58 -9.98 24.85
N SER A 2 -39.07 -8.74 24.84
CA SER A 2 -39.02 -7.95 23.61
C SER A 2 -37.99 -8.53 22.63
N ILE A 3 -38.15 -8.29 21.33
CA ILE A 3 -37.19 -8.72 20.29
C ILE A 3 -35.78 -8.22 20.64
N ARG A 4 -35.69 -6.98 21.15
CA ARG A 4 -34.45 -6.36 21.64
C ARG A 4 -33.81 -7.16 22.78
N THR A 5 -34.59 -7.53 23.81
CA THR A 5 -34.06 -8.32 24.94
C THR A 5 -33.62 -9.72 24.54
N SER A 6 -34.29 -10.33 23.56
CA SER A 6 -33.89 -11.63 23.01
C SER A 6 -32.58 -11.52 22.24
N LEU A 7 -32.40 -10.48 21.41
CA LEU A 7 -31.16 -10.24 20.67
C LEU A 7 -29.98 -9.87 21.57
N LYS A 8 -30.21 -9.13 22.66
CA LYS A 8 -29.18 -8.83 23.67
C LYS A 8 -28.53 -10.09 24.27
N LYS A 9 -29.26 -11.21 24.34
CA LYS A 9 -28.73 -12.48 24.86
C LYS A 9 -27.88 -13.27 23.84
N VAL A 10 -28.00 -12.96 22.55
CA VAL A 10 -27.40 -13.73 21.45
C VAL A 10 -26.19 -13.00 20.86
N LEU A 11 -26.13 -11.67 20.97
CA LEU A 11 -24.99 -10.88 20.53
C LEU A 11 -23.88 -10.88 21.58
N PRO A 12 -22.61 -11.11 21.19
CA PRO A 12 -21.49 -10.96 22.10
C PRO A 12 -21.33 -9.49 22.54
N PRO A 13 -20.89 -9.23 23.78
CA PRO A 13 -20.58 -7.87 24.21
C PRO A 13 -19.41 -7.31 23.39
N ILE A 14 -19.53 -6.05 22.98
CA ILE A 14 -18.45 -5.31 22.33
C ILE A 14 -17.51 -4.82 23.42
N SER A 15 -16.21 -5.10 23.32
CA SER A 15 -15.22 -4.59 24.27
C SER A 15 -15.05 -3.08 24.12
N ILE A 16 -14.59 -2.40 25.18
CA ILE A 16 -14.32 -0.95 25.11
C ILE A 16 -13.33 -0.63 23.99
N THR A 17 -12.26 -1.44 23.86
CA THR A 17 -11.26 -1.28 22.80
C THR A 17 -11.83 -1.48 21.40
N GLU A 18 -12.79 -2.38 21.24
CA GLU A 18 -13.48 -2.61 19.97
C GLU A 18 -14.44 -1.46 19.66
N GLN A 19 -15.17 -0.96 20.65
CA GLN A 19 -16.05 0.19 20.51
C GLN A 19 -15.26 1.44 20.12
N GLU A 20 -14.15 1.73 20.79
CA GLU A 20 -13.26 2.85 20.45
C GLU A 20 -12.71 2.73 19.02
N ALA A 21 -12.39 1.52 18.57
CA ALA A 21 -11.95 1.29 17.20
C ALA A 21 -13.08 1.45 16.17
N LEU A 22 -14.32 1.10 16.53
CA LEU A 22 -15.50 1.29 15.70
C LEU A 22 -15.94 2.76 15.65
N ASP A 23 -15.70 3.53 16.71
CA ASP A 23 -16.00 4.96 16.77
C ASP A 23 -14.89 5.80 16.13
N ALA A 24 -13.64 5.32 16.12
CA ALA A 24 -12.53 5.94 15.43
C ALA A 24 -12.68 5.84 13.90
N GLY A 25 -12.59 6.99 13.22
CA GLY A 25 -12.63 7.12 11.76
C GLY A 25 -13.98 7.60 11.22
N ASP A 26 -14.04 7.81 9.90
CA ASP A 26 -15.20 8.28 9.15
C ASP A 26 -15.71 7.22 8.17
N VAL A 27 -16.95 7.39 7.70
CA VAL A 27 -17.52 6.62 6.60
C VAL A 27 -17.46 7.48 5.35
N TRP A 28 -17.02 6.92 4.23
CA TRP A 28 -16.85 7.66 2.97
C TRP A 28 -17.55 6.94 1.80
N ILE A 29 -16.95 6.89 0.61
CA ILE A 29 -17.55 6.33 -0.61
C ILE A 29 -17.77 4.82 -0.55
N GLU A 30 -17.02 4.10 0.29
CA GLU A 30 -17.19 2.66 0.49
C GLU A 30 -18.57 2.30 1.06
N SER A 31 -19.23 3.25 1.74
CA SER A 31 -20.59 3.05 2.22
C SER A 31 -21.60 2.84 1.11
N SER A 32 -21.45 3.56 0.00
CA SER A 32 -22.32 3.44 -1.16
C SER A 32 -22.19 2.05 -1.81
N ILE A 33 -20.97 1.49 -1.82
CA ILE A 33 -20.71 0.11 -2.24
C ILE A 33 -21.44 -0.87 -1.33
N TYR A 34 -21.32 -0.69 -0.01
CA TYR A 34 -21.98 -1.55 0.97
C TYR A 34 -23.51 -1.50 0.83
N GLN A 35 -24.05 -0.31 0.57
CA GLN A 35 -25.48 -0.11 0.29
C GLN A 35 -25.89 -0.64 -1.09
N GLY A 36 -24.94 -1.18 -1.87
CA GLY A 36 -25.11 -1.78 -3.19
C GLY A 36 -25.49 -0.80 -4.30
N GLN A 37 -25.21 0.48 -4.09
CA GLN A 37 -25.43 1.58 -5.02
C GLN A 37 -24.18 2.47 -4.97
N PRO A 38 -23.07 2.07 -5.62
CA PRO A 38 -21.86 2.87 -5.68
C PRO A 38 -22.18 4.31 -6.14
N ASP A 39 -21.75 5.30 -5.35
CA ASP A 39 -22.00 6.71 -5.65
C ASP A 39 -20.96 7.22 -6.64
N MET A 40 -21.21 6.94 -7.92
CA MET A 40 -20.31 7.29 -9.02
C MET A 40 -20.30 8.80 -9.30
N LYS A 41 -21.33 9.54 -8.87
CA LYS A 41 -21.35 11.00 -8.95
C LYS A 41 -20.41 11.59 -7.90
N ALA A 42 -20.56 11.21 -6.63
CA ALA A 42 -19.67 11.64 -5.56
C ALA A 42 -18.20 11.31 -5.87
N LEU A 43 -17.95 10.12 -6.42
CA LEU A 43 -16.62 9.71 -6.90
C LEU A 43 -16.05 10.68 -7.95
N ARG A 44 -16.85 11.11 -8.93
CA ARG A 44 -16.40 12.02 -10.00
C ARG A 44 -16.21 13.46 -9.53
N ASP A 45 -17.01 13.88 -8.55
CA ASP A 45 -16.97 15.22 -7.96
C ASP A 45 -15.80 15.43 -6.99
N LEU A 46 -15.06 14.37 -6.64
CA LEU A 46 -13.87 14.48 -5.78
C LEU A 46 -12.84 15.44 -6.40
N PRO A 47 -12.27 16.37 -5.61
CA PRO A 47 -11.13 17.16 -6.04
C PRO A 47 -9.97 16.27 -6.45
N GLN A 48 -9.32 16.61 -7.55
CA GLN A 48 -8.12 15.90 -7.98
C GLN A 48 -6.94 16.24 -7.07
N GLY A 49 -6.27 15.21 -6.55
CA GLY A 49 -5.01 15.38 -5.83
C GLY A 49 -3.94 15.93 -6.77
N GLN A 50 -3.50 17.16 -6.53
CA GLN A 50 -2.42 17.81 -7.28
C GLN A 50 -1.32 18.19 -6.31
N LEU A 51 -0.08 18.08 -6.76
CA LEU A 51 1.07 18.59 -6.01
C LEU A 51 1.05 20.12 -6.13
N SER A 52 1.15 20.81 -5.00
CA SER A 52 1.46 22.23 -4.96
C SER A 52 2.85 22.50 -5.54
N SER A 53 3.14 23.76 -5.86
CA SER A 53 4.46 24.15 -6.35
C SER A 53 5.58 23.81 -5.38
N GLU A 54 5.33 23.90 -4.08
CA GLU A 54 6.30 23.56 -3.03
C GLU A 54 6.52 22.05 -2.91
N GLU A 55 5.46 21.25 -2.96
CA GLU A 55 5.56 19.78 -2.95
C GLU A 55 6.28 19.27 -4.21
N GLN A 56 5.97 19.84 -5.37
CA GLN A 56 6.67 19.53 -6.62
C GLN A 56 8.15 19.94 -6.56
N ALA A 57 8.46 21.13 -6.05
CA ALA A 57 9.84 21.58 -5.87
C ALA A 57 10.62 20.68 -4.88
N PHE A 58 9.96 20.12 -3.88
CA PHE A 58 10.57 19.15 -2.96
C PHE A 58 10.94 17.84 -3.68
N ILE A 59 10.07 17.35 -4.55
CA ILE A 59 10.30 16.15 -5.36
C ILE A 59 11.40 16.37 -6.41
N ASP A 60 11.45 17.56 -7.01
CA ASP A 60 12.40 17.89 -8.07
C ASP A 60 13.78 18.34 -7.54
N GLY A 61 13.87 18.73 -6.26
CA GLY A 61 15.11 19.10 -5.58
C GLY A 61 15.52 18.06 -4.53
N PRO A 62 15.16 18.25 -3.24
CA PRO A 62 15.57 17.39 -2.13
C PRO A 62 15.43 15.88 -2.38
N VAL A 63 14.33 15.42 -3.01
CA VAL A 63 14.14 14.00 -3.31
C VAL A 63 15.14 13.53 -4.39
N GLN A 64 15.38 14.30 -5.46
CA GLN A 64 16.40 13.94 -6.45
C GLN A 64 17.79 13.83 -5.84
N GLU A 65 18.15 14.79 -4.98
CA GLU A 65 19.45 14.78 -4.29
C GLU A 65 19.58 13.55 -3.38
N LEU A 66 18.53 13.21 -2.61
CA LEU A 66 18.51 11.99 -1.80
C LEU A 66 18.70 10.73 -2.66
N LEU A 67 18.01 10.64 -3.80
CA LEU A 67 18.12 9.47 -4.69
C LEU A 67 19.53 9.33 -5.29
N ALA A 68 20.22 10.44 -5.54
CA ALA A 68 21.59 10.45 -6.02
C ALA A 68 22.61 10.05 -4.93
N MET A 69 22.30 10.30 -3.64
CA MET A 69 23.13 9.88 -2.51
C MET A 69 23.03 8.38 -2.20
N VAL A 70 22.02 7.68 -2.72
CA VAL A 70 21.72 6.30 -2.37
C VAL A 70 22.17 5.34 -3.47
N ASP A 71 23.24 4.60 -3.20
CA ASP A 71 23.49 3.32 -3.87
C ASP A 71 22.85 2.18 -3.05
N GLU A 72 21.83 1.55 -3.61
CA GLU A 72 21.07 0.51 -2.93
C GLU A 72 21.87 -0.81 -2.77
N PHE A 73 22.79 -1.10 -3.70
CA PHE A 73 23.64 -2.29 -3.59
C PHE A 73 24.68 -2.10 -2.49
N GLU A 74 25.36 -0.95 -2.46
CA GLU A 74 26.30 -0.61 -1.38
C GLU A 74 25.58 -0.52 -0.04
N LEU A 75 24.41 0.13 0.02
CA LEU A 75 23.61 0.21 1.24
C LEU A 75 23.30 -1.18 1.77
N ASN A 76 22.81 -2.10 0.93
CA ASN A 76 22.49 -3.46 1.38
C ASN A 76 23.72 -4.26 1.86
N ASN A 77 24.92 -3.93 1.40
CA ASN A 77 26.16 -4.58 1.85
C ASN A 77 26.84 -3.84 3.03
N SER A 78 26.42 -2.62 3.34
CA SER A 78 26.89 -1.85 4.48
C SER A 78 26.35 -2.36 5.83
N ILE A 79 26.98 -1.95 6.93
CA ILE A 79 26.47 -2.24 8.29
C ILE A 79 25.34 -1.25 8.66
N HIS A 80 25.48 0.02 8.28
CA HIS A 80 24.64 1.13 8.70
C HIS A 80 24.20 1.95 7.50
N ILE A 81 23.01 2.58 7.59
CA ILE A 81 22.71 3.71 6.71
C ILE A 81 23.80 4.76 6.95
N PRO A 82 24.49 5.24 5.90
CA PRO A 82 25.45 6.34 5.99
C PRO A 82 24.92 7.54 6.79
N GLN A 83 25.74 8.09 7.68
CA GLN A 83 25.29 9.14 8.61
C GLN A 83 24.91 10.44 7.89
N ASP A 84 25.61 10.76 6.80
CA ASP A 84 25.31 11.89 5.92
C ASP A 84 23.91 11.78 5.29
N ILE A 85 23.44 10.58 4.96
CA ILE A 85 22.05 10.36 4.53
C ILE A 85 21.08 10.66 5.67
N ILE A 86 21.33 10.17 6.89
CA ILE A 86 20.46 10.46 8.06
C ILE A 86 20.41 11.97 8.35
N ASP A 87 21.57 12.64 8.32
CA ASP A 87 21.67 14.08 8.53
C ASP A 87 20.95 14.86 7.42
N PHE A 88 21.08 14.40 6.17
CA PHE A 88 20.37 14.97 5.03
C PHE A 88 18.85 14.88 5.20
N LEU A 89 18.33 13.72 5.63
CA LEU A 89 16.90 13.53 5.88
C LEU A 89 16.38 14.50 6.95
N GLY A 90 17.12 14.69 8.05
CA GLY A 90 16.77 15.64 9.10
C GLY A 90 16.81 17.09 8.63
N LYS A 91 17.92 17.52 8.03
CA LYS A 91 18.14 18.89 7.55
C LYS A 91 17.10 19.32 6.51
N ASN A 92 16.71 18.40 5.64
CA ASN A 92 15.74 18.64 4.57
C ASN A 92 14.30 18.24 4.94
N ARG A 93 13.99 18.05 6.24
CA ARG A 93 12.62 17.86 6.74
C ARG A 93 11.90 16.60 6.23
N PHE A 94 12.65 15.59 5.79
CA PHE A 94 12.06 14.31 5.40
C PHE A 94 11.34 13.63 6.57
N PHE A 95 11.72 13.86 7.82
CA PHE A 95 11.03 13.32 9.01
C PHE A 95 9.78 14.09 9.44
N SER A 96 9.42 15.17 8.73
CA SER A 96 8.41 16.11 9.18
C SER A 96 7.57 16.71 8.04
N MET A 97 7.29 15.91 7.03
CA MET A 97 6.43 16.26 5.92
C MET A 97 5.02 16.63 6.40
N ILE A 98 4.49 15.96 7.42
CA ILE A 98 3.13 16.21 7.93
C ILE A 98 3.05 17.29 9.03
N ILE A 99 4.19 17.72 9.59
CA ILE A 99 4.20 18.69 10.70
C ILE A 99 3.85 20.09 10.14
N PRO A 100 2.92 20.83 10.76
CA PRO A 100 2.54 22.17 10.33
C PRO A 100 3.72 23.12 10.22
N LYS A 101 3.66 24.05 9.25
CA LYS A 101 4.70 25.06 9.03
C LYS A 101 4.94 25.95 10.25
N LYS A 102 3.92 26.19 11.07
CA LYS A 102 4.06 26.94 12.34
C LYS A 102 5.04 26.31 13.33
N PHE A 103 5.30 25.01 13.22
CA PHE A 103 6.32 24.29 14.00
C PHE A 103 7.59 24.02 13.17
N GLY A 104 7.73 24.59 11.98
CA GLY A 104 8.91 24.42 11.12
C GLY A 104 8.90 23.19 10.21
N GLY A 105 7.80 22.42 10.18
CA GLY A 105 7.61 21.32 9.24
C GLY A 105 7.14 21.78 7.85
N LEU A 106 6.69 20.84 7.01
CA LEU A 106 6.32 21.12 5.61
C LEU A 106 4.81 21.21 5.36
N GLU A 107 3.98 20.59 6.19
CA GLU A 107 2.51 20.55 6.03
C GLU A 107 2.05 20.02 4.66
N PHE A 108 2.74 19.00 4.16
CA PHE A 108 2.44 18.36 2.88
C PHE A 108 1.18 17.50 2.94
N THR A 109 0.49 17.44 1.81
CA THR A 109 -0.72 16.66 1.63
C THR A 109 -0.44 15.15 1.71
N PRO A 110 -1.43 14.32 2.10
CA PRO A 110 -1.38 12.87 1.94
C PRO A 110 -0.93 12.40 0.55
N TYR A 111 -1.36 13.08 -0.52
CA TYR A 111 -0.93 12.78 -1.89
C TYR A 111 0.57 13.01 -2.11
N ALA A 112 1.11 14.13 -1.64
CA ALA A 112 2.54 14.42 -1.73
C ALA A 112 3.37 13.46 -0.87
N ASN A 113 2.95 13.19 0.37
CA ASN A 113 3.62 12.22 1.25
C ASN A 113 3.70 10.84 0.59
N SER A 114 2.56 10.31 0.09
CA SER A 114 2.54 9.04 -0.65
C SER A 114 3.46 9.05 -1.87
N THR A 115 3.47 10.14 -2.64
CA THR A 115 4.30 10.27 -3.84
C THR A 115 5.79 10.32 -3.52
N ILE A 116 6.20 11.06 -2.48
CA ILE A 116 7.58 11.15 -2.02
C ILE A 116 8.06 9.79 -1.50
N VAL A 117 7.30 9.16 -0.59
CA VAL A 117 7.66 7.84 -0.05
C VAL A 117 7.73 6.79 -1.15
N ALA A 118 6.76 6.76 -2.07
CA ALA A 118 6.78 5.81 -3.17
C ALA A 118 7.97 6.03 -4.11
N THR A 119 8.30 7.30 -4.42
CA THR A 119 9.46 7.67 -5.24
C THR A 119 10.76 7.16 -4.60
N ILE A 120 10.98 7.42 -3.31
CA ILE A 120 12.14 6.92 -2.56
C ILE A 120 12.17 5.39 -2.59
N ALA A 121 11.03 4.74 -2.38
CA ALA A 121 10.92 3.29 -2.35
C ALA A 121 11.23 2.61 -3.69
N THR A 122 11.13 3.31 -4.83
CA THR A 122 11.58 2.77 -6.12
C THR A 122 13.10 2.56 -6.19
N LYS A 123 13.86 3.28 -5.35
CA LYS A 123 15.32 3.17 -5.23
C LYS A 123 15.73 2.35 -4.00
N SER A 124 15.15 2.67 -2.83
CA SER A 124 15.50 2.02 -1.56
C SER A 124 14.32 1.91 -0.59
N CYS A 125 13.94 0.68 -0.27
CA CYS A 125 12.93 0.39 0.74
C CYS A 125 13.40 0.82 2.14
N ALA A 126 14.68 0.63 2.46
CA ALA A 126 15.24 0.99 3.75
C ALA A 126 15.17 2.50 4.03
N ILE A 127 15.52 3.34 3.05
CA ILE A 127 15.41 4.79 3.18
C ILE A 127 13.94 5.21 3.23
N ALA A 128 13.08 4.62 2.39
CA ALA A 128 11.64 4.91 2.41
C ALA A 128 11.01 4.61 3.78
N VAL A 129 11.33 3.48 4.41
CA VAL A 129 10.87 3.13 5.77
C VAL A 129 11.37 4.13 6.81
N THR A 130 12.63 4.55 6.70
CA THR A 130 13.23 5.54 7.59
C THR A 130 12.51 6.90 7.51
N VAL A 131 12.08 7.30 6.31
CA VAL A 131 11.31 8.52 6.06
C VAL A 131 9.84 8.37 6.47
N MET A 132 9.20 7.23 6.17
CA MET A 132 7.74 7.13 6.32
C MET A 132 7.29 7.10 7.79
N VAL A 133 8.03 6.41 8.67
CA VAL A 133 7.58 6.17 10.06
C VAL A 133 7.37 7.47 10.85
N PRO A 134 8.29 8.46 10.82
CA PRO A 134 8.04 9.76 11.46
C PRO A 134 6.83 10.53 10.89
N ASN A 135 6.44 10.24 9.64
CA ASN A 135 5.33 10.88 8.91
C ASN A 135 4.03 10.07 8.89
N SER A 136 3.97 8.98 9.66
CA SER A 136 2.77 8.20 9.88
C SER A 136 2.59 8.02 11.39
N LEU A 137 2.82 6.81 11.91
CA LEU A 137 2.72 6.47 13.33
C LEU A 137 3.93 6.98 14.13
N GLY A 138 4.07 8.29 14.21
CA GLY A 138 5.08 8.98 14.99
C GLY A 138 4.49 9.73 16.19
N PRO A 139 5.29 9.97 17.25
CA PRO A 139 5.04 11.00 18.25
C PRO A 139 4.60 12.34 17.67
N GLY A 140 5.09 12.73 16.49
CA GLY A 140 4.67 13.95 15.80
C GLY A 140 3.16 14.01 15.56
N GLU A 141 2.57 12.98 14.95
CA GLU A 141 1.13 12.92 14.69
C GLU A 141 0.30 12.96 15.99
N LEU A 142 0.72 12.17 16.99
CA LEU A 142 0.04 12.14 18.30
C LEU A 142 0.10 13.49 19.01
N LEU A 143 1.25 14.18 18.98
CA LEU A 143 1.42 15.49 19.61
C LEU A 143 0.55 16.56 18.93
N MET A 144 0.45 16.55 17.60
CA MET A 144 -0.37 17.51 16.86
C MET A 144 -1.85 17.42 17.24
N HIS A 145 -2.36 16.21 17.47
CA HIS A 145 -3.77 15.99 17.78
C HIS A 145 -4.11 15.99 19.26
N TYR A 146 -3.19 15.52 20.11
CA TYR A 146 -3.49 15.21 21.50
C TYR A 146 -2.51 15.81 22.51
N GLY A 147 -1.37 16.34 22.06
CA GLY A 147 -0.38 16.97 22.94
C GLY A 147 -0.91 18.27 23.57
N THR A 148 -0.38 18.62 24.75
CA THR A 148 -0.60 19.96 25.32
C THR A 148 0.14 21.02 24.52
N GLU A 149 -0.18 22.29 24.73
CA GLU A 149 0.51 23.39 24.05
C GLU A 149 2.01 23.40 24.37
N GLU A 150 2.37 23.12 25.63
CA GLU A 150 3.76 23.00 26.08
C GLU A 150 4.47 21.84 25.37
N GLN A 151 3.84 20.67 25.29
CA GLN A 151 4.40 19.51 24.58
C GLN A 151 4.58 19.80 23.09
N GLN A 152 3.59 20.44 22.44
CA GLN A 152 3.67 20.81 21.03
C GLN A 152 4.83 21.78 20.79
N ASN A 153 4.91 22.86 21.58
CA ASN A 153 5.94 23.90 21.47
C ASN A 153 7.34 23.36 21.80
N GLN A 154 7.45 22.36 22.68
CA GLN A 154 8.71 21.72 23.01
C GLN A 154 9.19 20.77 21.91
N TRP A 155 8.35 19.85 21.46
CA TRP A 155 8.75 18.69 20.69
C TRP A 155 8.63 18.88 19.18
N LEU A 156 7.51 19.44 18.69
CA LEU A 156 7.26 19.53 17.24
C LEU A 156 8.33 20.33 16.50
N PRO A 157 8.83 21.48 17.00
CA PRO A 157 9.93 22.19 16.35
C PRO A 157 11.24 21.41 16.26
N ARG A 158 11.52 20.54 17.23
CA ARG A 158 12.76 19.74 17.26
C ARG A 158 12.65 18.52 16.35
N LEU A 159 11.48 17.89 16.32
CA LEU A 159 11.14 16.83 15.36
C LEU A 159 11.20 17.37 13.92
N ALA A 160 10.71 18.60 13.70
CA ALA A 160 10.66 19.21 12.38
C ALA A 160 12.03 19.37 11.73
N VAL A 161 13.07 19.68 12.50
CA VAL A 161 14.43 19.88 11.97
C VAL A 161 15.33 18.65 12.15
N GLY A 162 14.76 17.50 12.53
CA GLY A 162 15.51 16.27 12.77
C GLY A 162 16.46 16.32 13.97
N LYS A 163 16.33 17.32 14.86
CA LYS A 163 17.09 17.39 16.11
C LYS A 163 16.68 16.25 17.05
N GLU A 164 15.40 15.90 17.02
CA GLU A 164 14.90 14.70 17.68
C GLU A 164 14.47 13.69 16.61
N ILE A 165 14.95 12.45 16.74
CA ILE A 165 14.53 11.31 15.91
C ILE A 165 13.55 10.48 16.73
N PRO A 166 12.28 10.38 16.32
CA PRO A 166 11.30 9.64 17.09
C PRO A 166 11.30 8.15 16.76
N CYS A 167 10.96 7.33 17.74
CA CYS A 167 10.42 5.99 17.53
C CYS A 167 9.12 5.81 18.32
N PHE A 168 8.32 4.79 17.97
CA PHE A 168 7.07 4.49 18.67
C PHE A 168 6.98 3.02 19.10
N ALA A 169 6.97 2.79 20.41
CA ALA A 169 7.02 1.47 21.02
C ALA A 169 5.63 0.98 21.45
N LEU A 170 4.97 0.27 20.54
CA LEU A 170 3.69 -0.40 20.78
C LEU A 170 3.88 -1.91 21.00
N THR A 171 4.54 -2.58 20.06
CA THR A 171 4.67 -4.04 20.02
C THR A 171 5.57 -4.60 21.11
N SER A 172 5.11 -5.64 21.80
CA SER A 172 5.85 -6.39 22.81
C SER A 172 6.09 -7.84 22.37
N PRO A 173 6.90 -8.62 23.10
CA PRO A 173 7.00 -10.07 22.90
C PRO A 173 5.65 -10.78 22.89
N GLU A 174 4.76 -10.41 23.82
CA GLU A 174 3.47 -11.07 24.04
C GLU A 174 2.31 -10.49 23.22
N ALA A 175 2.45 -9.27 22.67
CA ALA A 175 1.38 -8.59 21.95
C ALA A 175 1.87 -7.92 20.65
N GLY A 176 1.31 -8.36 19.52
CA GLY A 176 1.48 -7.77 18.19
C GLY A 176 0.14 -7.37 17.58
N SER A 177 -0.50 -8.32 16.88
CA SER A 177 -1.83 -8.14 16.28
C SER A 177 -2.91 -7.77 17.32
N ASP A 178 -2.84 -8.36 18.52
CA ASP A 178 -3.70 -8.00 19.66
C ASP A 178 -3.05 -6.89 20.49
N ALA A 179 -2.90 -5.71 19.89
CA ALA A 179 -2.24 -4.57 20.53
C ALA A 179 -2.99 -4.02 21.76
N GLY A 180 -4.28 -4.37 21.93
CA GLY A 180 -5.03 -4.05 23.15
C GLY A 180 -4.56 -4.84 24.38
N SER A 181 -3.87 -5.97 24.15
CA SER A 181 -3.44 -6.89 25.20
C SER A 181 -1.97 -6.69 25.63
N ILE A 182 -1.35 -5.55 25.33
CA ILE A 182 0.03 -5.27 25.75
C ILE A 182 0.23 -5.49 27.27
N PRO A 183 1.34 -6.14 27.69
CA PRO A 183 1.62 -6.46 29.09
C PRO A 183 2.33 -5.32 29.84
N ASP A 184 2.83 -4.32 29.13
CA ASP A 184 3.62 -3.22 29.69
C ASP A 184 2.78 -2.37 30.65
N THR A 185 3.35 -2.03 31.81
CA THR A 185 2.60 -1.44 32.93
C THR A 185 3.11 -0.06 33.31
N GLY A 186 2.20 0.78 33.80
CA GLY A 186 2.49 2.01 34.51
C GLY A 186 1.67 2.07 35.79
N ILE A 187 2.35 2.06 36.94
CA ILE A 187 1.70 2.14 38.25
C ILE A 187 1.69 3.59 38.71
N VAL A 188 0.50 4.13 38.99
CA VAL A 188 0.34 5.46 39.59
C VAL A 188 1.02 5.50 40.94
N THR A 189 1.92 6.44 41.13
CA THR A 189 2.71 6.56 42.36
C THR A 189 3.25 7.99 42.53
N LYS A 190 3.87 8.27 43.66
CA LYS A 190 4.67 9.48 43.87
C LYS A 190 6.15 9.18 43.71
N GLY A 191 6.90 10.15 43.19
CA GLY A 191 8.34 10.04 43.03
C GLY A 191 9.00 11.40 42.92
N MET A 192 10.32 11.43 43.07
CA MET A 192 11.09 12.66 42.97
C MET A 192 11.27 13.05 41.49
N TRP A 193 10.90 14.27 41.15
CA TRP A 193 11.15 14.90 39.86
C TRP A 193 11.65 16.32 40.07
N GLU A 194 12.78 16.67 39.48
CA GLU A 194 13.38 18.03 39.59
C GLU A 194 13.55 18.53 41.05
N GLY A 195 13.75 17.62 42.00
CA GLY A 195 13.94 17.94 43.41
C GLY A 195 12.65 18.01 44.25
N GLU A 196 11.48 17.82 43.64
CA GLU A 196 10.18 17.83 44.32
C GLU A 196 9.51 16.44 44.24
N GLU A 197 8.74 16.08 45.26
CA GLU A 197 7.89 14.88 45.21
C GLU A 197 6.62 15.19 44.39
N VAL A 198 6.47 14.55 43.25
CA VAL A 198 5.35 14.75 42.33
C VAL A 198 4.58 13.45 42.09
N LEU A 199 3.33 13.59 41.65
CA LEU A 199 2.55 12.46 41.15
C LEU A 199 3.06 12.05 39.77
N GLY A 200 3.18 10.75 39.53
CA GLY A 200 3.69 10.20 38.29
C GLY A 200 3.37 8.72 38.12
N LEU A 201 4.13 8.06 37.25
CA LEU A 201 3.98 6.66 36.91
C LEU A 201 5.32 5.95 37.04
N LYS A 202 5.31 4.75 37.65
CA LYS A 202 6.44 3.82 37.60
C LYS A 202 6.18 2.80 36.50
N LEU A 203 7.02 2.83 35.46
CA LEU A 203 6.84 2.06 34.23
C LEU A 203 7.72 0.82 34.18
N ASN A 204 7.18 -0.25 33.58
CA ASN A 204 7.90 -1.46 33.20
C ASN A 204 7.50 -1.88 31.78
N TRP A 205 8.48 -2.10 30.89
CA TRP A 205 8.23 -2.52 29.52
C TRP A 205 9.34 -3.37 28.91
N ASP A 206 8.97 -4.19 27.93
CA ASP A 206 9.89 -4.84 26.99
C ASP A 206 9.24 -4.84 25.59
N LYS A 207 9.88 -4.12 24.68
CA LYS A 207 9.33 -3.84 23.34
C LYS A 207 10.29 -4.32 22.27
N ARG A 208 9.73 -4.84 21.19
CA ARG A 208 10.47 -5.38 20.04
C ARG A 208 9.91 -4.88 18.73
N TYR A 209 10.73 -4.96 17.69
CA TYR A 209 10.41 -4.53 16.33
C TYR A 209 10.12 -3.03 16.21
N ILE A 210 10.80 -2.22 17.01
CA ILE A 210 10.58 -0.77 17.03
C ILE A 210 11.48 -0.11 15.99
N THR A 211 10.87 0.38 14.91
CA THR A 211 11.56 1.10 13.86
C THR A 211 12.15 2.41 14.41
N LEU A 212 13.35 2.75 13.96
CA LEU A 212 14.21 3.85 14.42
C LEU A 212 14.71 3.75 15.87
N ALA A 213 14.23 2.82 16.71
CA ALA A 213 14.68 2.72 18.10
C ALA A 213 16.21 2.76 18.30
N PRO A 214 17.05 2.06 17.51
CA PRO A 214 18.51 2.12 17.67
C PRO A 214 19.11 3.53 17.66
N ILE A 215 18.56 4.42 16.83
CA ILE A 215 19.05 5.80 16.61
C ILE A 215 18.11 6.88 17.15
N ALA A 216 16.95 6.50 17.68
CA ALA A 216 15.97 7.46 18.18
C ALA A 216 16.51 8.21 19.38
N THR A 217 16.17 9.49 19.50
CA THR A 217 16.51 10.35 20.64
C THR A 217 15.29 10.57 21.55
N VAL A 218 14.08 10.32 21.02
CA VAL A 218 12.82 10.39 21.76
C VAL A 218 11.98 9.13 21.52
N LEU A 219 11.43 8.60 22.61
CA LEU A 219 10.65 7.36 22.66
C LEU A 219 9.18 7.68 22.92
N GLY A 220 8.31 7.42 21.94
CA GLY A 220 6.88 7.27 22.20
C GLY A 220 6.61 5.87 22.76
N LEU A 221 5.85 5.75 23.84
CA LEU A 221 5.61 4.48 24.53
C LEU A 221 4.12 4.29 24.85
N ALA A 222 3.59 3.11 24.51
CA ALA A 222 2.25 2.68 24.90
C ALA A 222 2.31 1.59 25.99
N PHE A 223 1.54 1.77 27.06
CA PHE A 223 1.48 0.89 28.23
C PHE A 223 0.11 0.97 28.92
N LYS A 224 -0.22 0.00 29.78
CA LYS A 224 -1.46 -0.01 30.57
C LYS A 224 -1.25 0.62 31.94
N VAL A 225 -2.14 1.54 32.32
CA VAL A 225 -2.06 2.23 33.61
C VAL A 225 -2.91 1.55 34.67
N PHE A 226 -2.32 1.38 35.85
CA PHE A 226 -2.99 0.88 37.04
C PHE A 226 -2.81 1.85 38.22
N ASP A 227 -3.85 1.99 39.04
CA ASP A 227 -3.87 2.84 40.23
C ASP A 227 -4.26 2.02 41.47
N PRO A 228 -3.37 1.13 41.95
CA PRO A 228 -3.67 0.24 43.09
C PRO A 228 -3.93 1.02 44.39
N ASP A 229 -3.30 2.18 44.54
CA ASP A 229 -3.39 3.03 45.72
C ASP A 229 -4.49 4.11 45.62
N GLN A 230 -5.26 4.11 44.52
CA GLN A 230 -6.39 5.02 44.27
C GLN A 230 -6.03 6.51 44.40
N LEU A 231 -4.86 6.89 43.88
CA LEU A 231 -4.36 8.27 43.93
C LEU A 231 -5.07 9.19 42.93
N LEU A 232 -5.71 8.63 41.90
CA LEU A 232 -6.45 9.36 40.85
C LEU A 232 -7.96 9.13 40.89
N GLY A 233 -8.43 8.06 41.54
CA GLY A 233 -9.85 7.77 41.72
C GLY A 233 -10.12 6.29 42.01
N ASP A 234 -11.39 5.89 41.87
CA ASP A 234 -11.87 4.59 42.37
C ASP A 234 -11.56 3.38 41.46
N LYS A 235 -10.91 3.60 40.30
CA LYS A 235 -10.64 2.56 39.30
C LYS A 235 -9.20 2.05 39.41
N LEU A 236 -9.05 0.74 39.56
CA LEU A 236 -7.73 0.10 39.62
C LEU A 236 -7.03 0.00 38.26
N GLU A 237 -7.78 -0.29 37.19
CA GLU A 237 -7.26 -0.32 35.81
C GLU A 237 -7.82 0.88 35.05
N LEU A 238 -6.92 1.75 34.59
CA LEU A 238 -7.30 2.99 33.92
C LEU A 238 -7.26 2.87 32.39
N GLY A 239 -6.53 1.89 31.86
CA GLY A 239 -6.46 1.55 30.43
C GLY A 239 -5.13 1.93 29.76
N ILE A 240 -5.09 1.78 28.43
CA ILE A 240 -3.88 2.07 27.64
C ILE A 240 -3.62 3.57 27.62
N THR A 241 -2.37 3.96 27.85
CA THR A 241 -1.91 5.36 27.85
C THR A 241 -0.65 5.48 26.98
N CYS A 242 -0.49 6.64 26.34
CA CYS A 242 0.70 6.96 25.54
C CYS A 242 1.52 8.04 26.25
N ALA A 243 2.83 7.85 26.35
CA ALA A 243 3.77 8.84 26.87
C ALA A 243 4.90 9.10 25.88
N LEU A 244 5.62 10.20 26.08
CA LEU A 244 6.80 10.59 25.33
C LEU A 244 7.97 10.82 26.27
N LEU A 245 9.08 10.12 26.06
CA LEU A 245 10.24 10.12 26.94
C LEU A 245 11.52 10.42 26.15
N PRO A 246 12.45 11.23 26.68
CA PRO A 246 13.81 11.31 26.13
C PRO A 246 14.53 9.96 26.23
N LYS A 247 15.37 9.61 25.24
CA LYS A 247 16.26 8.43 25.32
C LYS A 247 17.15 8.45 26.56
N SER A 248 17.60 9.63 26.96
CA SER A 248 18.50 9.83 28.11
C SER A 248 17.80 9.70 29.46
N HIS A 249 16.48 9.51 29.50
CA HIS A 249 15.73 9.40 30.75
C HIS A 249 16.21 8.17 31.55
N PRO A 250 16.49 8.31 32.87
CA PRO A 250 17.06 7.23 33.65
C PRO A 250 16.25 5.93 33.58
N GLY A 251 16.94 4.81 33.32
CA GLY A 251 16.35 3.48 33.20
C GLY A 251 15.74 3.14 31.84
N VAL A 252 15.75 4.06 30.87
CA VAL A 252 15.41 3.74 29.47
C VAL A 252 16.60 3.02 28.81
N GLU A 253 16.37 1.78 28.38
CA GLU A 253 17.31 1.03 27.55
C GLU A 253 16.88 1.09 26.08
N LEU A 254 17.77 1.59 25.22
CA LEU A 254 17.52 1.80 23.79
C LEU A 254 18.84 1.72 23.01
N GLY A 255 18.87 0.99 21.90
CA GLY A 255 20.07 0.93 21.03
C GLY A 255 20.26 -0.41 20.31
N ASN A 256 19.81 -1.52 20.91
CA ASN A 256 19.94 -2.85 20.31
C ASN A 256 19.15 -2.97 19.00
N ARG A 257 19.71 -3.70 18.03
CA ARG A 257 19.20 -3.76 16.65
C ARG A 257 18.74 -5.18 16.27
N HIS A 258 17.72 -5.25 15.42
CA HIS A 258 17.30 -6.43 14.68
C HIS A 258 17.79 -6.38 13.21
N ASP A 259 17.80 -7.53 12.54
CA ASP A 259 18.07 -7.64 11.10
C ASP A 259 16.78 -7.97 10.33
N PRO A 260 16.07 -6.97 9.78
CA PRO A 260 14.85 -7.20 9.00
C PRO A 260 15.21 -7.63 7.57
N MET A 261 15.59 -8.89 7.38
CA MET A 261 15.89 -9.46 6.06
C MET A 261 17.01 -8.71 5.31
N SER A 262 18.04 -8.28 6.05
CA SER A 262 19.17 -7.49 5.54
C SER A 262 18.80 -6.11 4.98
N GLN A 263 17.55 -5.67 5.20
CA GLN A 263 17.16 -4.29 4.90
C GLN A 263 17.77 -3.37 5.95
N ARG A 264 18.54 -2.36 5.52
CA ARG A 264 19.39 -1.58 6.44
C ARG A 264 18.68 -0.49 7.25
N PHE A 265 17.36 -0.38 7.19
CA PHE A 265 16.65 0.51 8.10
C PHE A 265 16.85 0.10 9.57
N TYR A 266 16.80 1.08 10.46
CA TYR A 266 16.98 0.82 11.89
C TYR A 266 15.71 0.22 12.48
N ASN A 267 15.82 -0.94 13.10
CA ASN A 267 14.77 -1.60 13.85
C ASN A 267 15.38 -2.25 15.09
N GLY A 268 14.71 -2.20 16.23
CA GLY A 268 15.33 -2.62 17.49
C GLY A 268 14.38 -2.91 18.64
N THR A 269 14.96 -2.93 19.84
CA THR A 269 14.24 -3.13 21.11
C THR A 269 14.33 -1.89 22.00
N THR A 270 13.38 -1.77 22.93
CA THR A 270 13.51 -0.88 24.09
C THR A 270 12.99 -1.56 25.33
N ARG A 271 13.65 -1.33 26.47
CA ARG A 271 13.27 -1.88 27.78
C ARG A 271 13.34 -0.80 28.84
N GLY A 272 12.62 -1.03 29.92
CA GLY A 272 12.74 -0.22 31.12
C GLY A 272 12.13 -0.96 32.30
N LYS A 273 12.79 -0.82 33.44
CA LYS A 273 12.35 -1.42 34.70
C LYS A 273 12.31 -0.37 35.78
N ASP A 274 11.17 -0.26 36.46
CA ASP A 274 10.92 0.69 37.54
C ASP A 274 11.22 2.15 37.18
N VAL A 275 10.97 2.54 35.93
CA VAL A 275 11.27 3.88 35.42
C VAL A 275 10.18 4.85 35.85
N PHE A 276 10.53 5.83 36.68
CA PHE A 276 9.58 6.87 37.07
C PHE A 276 9.46 7.96 36.00
N ILE A 277 8.23 8.37 35.67
CA ILE A 277 7.94 9.55 34.85
C ILE A 277 6.91 10.45 35.53
N PRO A 278 7.05 11.79 35.43
CA PRO A 278 6.00 12.71 35.88
C PRO A 278 4.77 12.63 34.95
N MET A 279 3.61 13.07 35.43
CA MET A 279 2.36 13.06 34.64
C MET A 279 2.45 13.86 33.34
N ASP A 280 3.33 14.86 33.26
CA ASP A 280 3.51 15.73 32.08
C ASP A 280 4.15 15.00 30.88
N PHE A 281 4.70 13.80 31.09
CA PHE A 281 5.21 12.97 29.99
C PHE A 281 4.08 12.25 29.25
N ILE A 282 2.89 12.15 29.85
CA ILE A 282 1.70 11.57 29.21
C ILE A 282 1.25 12.51 28.09
N ILE A 283 0.99 11.99 26.89
CA ILE A 283 0.60 12.81 25.75
C ILE A 283 -0.77 13.48 26.05
N GLY A 284 -0.76 14.80 26.14
CA GLY A 284 -1.91 15.62 26.55
C GLY A 284 -2.18 15.65 28.06
N GLY A 285 -1.23 15.20 28.88
CA GLY A 285 -1.23 15.26 30.34
C GLY A 285 -2.13 14.22 31.02
N GLN A 286 -2.25 14.33 32.35
CA GLN A 286 -2.98 13.39 33.21
C GLN A 286 -4.42 13.08 32.73
N LYS A 287 -5.12 14.06 32.13
CA LYS A 287 -6.49 13.89 31.61
C LYS A 287 -6.62 12.85 30.50
N ASN A 288 -5.51 12.46 29.88
CA ASN A 288 -5.47 11.50 28.78
C ASN A 288 -5.04 10.08 29.21
N ILE A 289 -4.87 9.84 30.51
CA ILE A 289 -4.75 8.48 31.03
C ILE A 289 -5.94 7.64 30.56
N GLY A 290 -5.65 6.43 30.07
CA GLY A 290 -6.64 5.48 29.57
C GLY A 290 -7.13 5.74 28.14
N ARG A 291 -6.76 6.88 27.53
CA ARG A 291 -7.21 7.28 26.18
C ARG A 291 -6.22 6.92 25.06
N GLY A 292 -5.13 6.25 25.39
CA GLY A 292 -4.07 5.91 24.45
C GLY A 292 -4.53 5.00 23.32
N TRP A 293 -5.44 4.05 23.58
CA TRP A 293 -5.96 3.17 22.54
C TRP A 293 -6.76 3.93 21.47
N GLN A 294 -7.68 4.80 21.89
CA GLN A 294 -8.40 5.72 21.01
C GLN A 294 -7.45 6.54 20.12
N MET A 295 -6.38 7.10 20.70
CA MET A 295 -5.38 7.88 19.95
C MET A 295 -4.68 7.02 18.89
N LEU A 296 -4.21 5.83 19.29
CA LEU A 296 -3.48 4.92 18.43
C LEU A 296 -4.32 4.49 17.23
N VAL A 297 -5.57 4.05 17.45
CA VAL A 297 -6.42 3.58 16.35
C VAL A 297 -6.77 4.72 15.39
N SER A 298 -6.94 5.95 15.91
CA SER A 298 -7.24 7.14 15.10
C SER A 298 -6.08 7.55 14.19
N CYS A 299 -4.86 7.63 14.71
CA CYS A 299 -3.66 7.99 13.93
C CYS A 299 -3.21 6.84 13.00
N LEU A 300 -3.24 5.58 13.47
CA LEU A 300 -2.97 4.39 12.64
C LEU A 300 -3.89 4.33 11.41
N GLY A 301 -5.13 4.80 11.52
CA GLY A 301 -6.09 4.81 10.43
C GLY A 301 -5.60 5.58 9.21
N ALA A 302 -5.08 6.80 9.40
CA ALA A 302 -4.63 7.65 8.30
C ALA A 302 -3.32 7.14 7.67
N GLY A 303 -2.31 6.84 8.48
CA GLY A 303 -1.01 6.35 8.02
C GLY A 303 -1.11 5.08 7.16
N ARG A 304 -2.03 4.18 7.53
CA ARG A 304 -2.31 2.91 6.82
C ARG A 304 -2.73 3.11 5.36
N GLY A 305 -3.35 4.25 5.03
CA GLY A 305 -3.76 4.58 3.66
C GLY A 305 -2.68 5.24 2.80
N ILE A 306 -1.52 5.57 3.38
CA ILE A 306 -0.46 6.36 2.72
C ILE A 306 0.83 5.56 2.62
N SER A 307 1.33 5.08 3.76
CA SER A 307 2.70 4.58 3.97
C SER A 307 2.99 3.25 3.25
N LEU A 308 2.48 2.13 3.76
CA LEU A 308 2.68 0.83 3.11
C LEU A 308 2.05 0.72 1.70
N PRO A 309 0.88 1.33 1.42
CA PRO A 309 0.38 1.42 0.06
C PRO A 309 1.35 2.08 -0.93
N ALA A 310 2.11 3.10 -0.50
CA ALA A 310 3.15 3.72 -1.33
C ALA A 310 4.27 2.73 -1.69
N LEU A 311 4.72 1.88 -0.77
CA LEU A 311 5.70 0.83 -1.06
C LEU A 311 5.15 -0.20 -2.06
N GLY A 312 3.88 -0.58 -1.92
CA GLY A 312 3.19 -1.48 -2.84
C GLY A 312 3.15 -0.94 -4.27
N VAL A 313 2.88 0.36 -4.44
CA VAL A 313 2.87 1.03 -5.75
C VAL A 313 4.28 1.18 -6.31
N ALA A 314 5.26 1.57 -5.49
CA ALA A 314 6.66 1.68 -5.90
C ALA A 314 7.18 0.36 -6.48
N THR A 315 6.87 -0.75 -5.80
CA THR A 315 7.22 -2.11 -6.24
C THR A 315 6.66 -2.40 -7.63
N SER A 316 5.38 -2.08 -7.86
CA SER A 316 4.73 -2.40 -9.13
C SER A 316 5.18 -1.53 -10.28
N GLN A 317 5.37 -0.22 -10.05
CA GLN A 317 5.90 0.65 -11.10
C GLN A 317 7.32 0.23 -11.51
N ALA A 318 8.18 -0.10 -10.54
CA ALA A 318 9.55 -0.57 -10.80
C ALA A 318 9.54 -1.92 -11.54
N ALA A 319 8.72 -2.87 -11.08
CA ALA A 319 8.52 -4.16 -11.73
C ALA A 319 7.98 -4.00 -13.17
N PHE A 320 7.03 -3.10 -13.37
CA PHE A 320 6.45 -2.81 -14.68
C PHE A 320 7.46 -2.19 -15.64
N LYS A 321 8.14 -1.12 -15.24
CA LYS A 321 9.17 -0.45 -16.05
C LYS A 321 10.25 -1.45 -16.48
N SER A 322 10.88 -2.09 -15.50
CA SER A 322 11.98 -3.02 -15.73
C SER A 322 11.57 -4.19 -16.62
N THR A 323 10.42 -4.81 -16.35
CA THR A 323 9.98 -6.00 -17.10
C THR A 323 9.54 -5.66 -18.52
N ALA A 324 8.83 -4.54 -18.73
CA ALA A 324 8.41 -4.12 -20.07
C ALA A 324 9.61 -3.78 -20.95
N GLU A 325 10.61 -3.07 -20.40
CA GLU A 325 11.82 -2.69 -21.11
C GLU A 325 12.69 -3.92 -21.42
N TYR A 326 12.92 -4.77 -20.43
CA TYR A 326 13.68 -6.01 -20.60
C TYR A 326 13.03 -6.96 -21.62
N SER A 327 11.69 -7.10 -21.57
CA SER A 327 10.95 -7.99 -22.48
C SER A 327 11.04 -7.56 -23.94
N PHE A 328 11.13 -6.25 -24.18
CA PHE A 328 11.34 -5.70 -25.51
C PHE A 328 12.79 -5.86 -25.98
N VAL A 329 13.76 -5.68 -25.09
CA VAL A 329 15.19 -5.67 -25.43
C VAL A 329 15.75 -7.08 -25.60
N ARG A 330 15.50 -7.99 -24.64
CA ARG A 330 16.01 -9.37 -24.62
C ARG A 330 15.42 -10.19 -25.75
N GLU A 331 16.27 -10.91 -26.48
CA GLU A 331 15.86 -11.79 -27.57
C GLU A 331 16.23 -13.24 -27.28
N GLN A 332 15.30 -14.16 -27.59
CA GLN A 332 15.51 -15.61 -27.59
C GLN A 332 14.75 -16.20 -28.79
N PHE A 333 15.23 -17.33 -29.30
CA PHE A 333 14.62 -17.99 -30.47
C PHE A 333 14.38 -17.04 -31.67
N GLY A 334 15.25 -16.04 -31.85
CA GLY A 334 15.20 -15.07 -32.94
C GLY A 334 14.14 -13.96 -32.81
N ALA A 335 13.53 -13.77 -31.63
CA ALA A 335 12.53 -12.72 -31.39
C ALA A 335 12.69 -12.09 -30.00
N PRO A 336 12.22 -10.83 -29.80
CA PRO A 336 12.03 -10.26 -28.47
C PRO A 336 11.17 -11.17 -27.60
N ILE A 337 11.56 -11.37 -26.34
CA ILE A 337 10.86 -12.32 -25.47
C ILE A 337 9.41 -11.91 -25.20
N GLY A 338 9.10 -10.61 -25.23
CA GLY A 338 7.74 -10.09 -25.11
C GLY A 338 6.79 -10.45 -26.27
N ARG A 339 7.26 -11.17 -27.29
CA ARG A 339 6.42 -11.74 -28.36
C ARG A 339 5.92 -13.16 -28.07
N PHE A 340 6.43 -13.81 -27.02
CA PHE A 340 5.96 -15.16 -26.65
C PHE A 340 4.73 -15.05 -25.76
N GLU A 341 3.66 -15.77 -26.09
CA GLU A 341 2.36 -15.64 -25.41
C GLU A 341 2.45 -15.87 -23.88
N GLY A 342 3.31 -16.78 -23.42
CA GLY A 342 3.54 -16.98 -21.98
C GLY A 342 4.19 -15.78 -21.27
N ILE A 343 4.99 -14.98 -21.99
CA ILE A 343 5.51 -13.70 -21.47
C ILE A 343 4.44 -12.61 -21.58
N GLN A 344 3.66 -12.60 -22.67
CA GLN A 344 2.58 -11.63 -22.88
C GLN A 344 1.52 -11.71 -21.78
N GLU A 345 1.17 -12.92 -21.35
CA GLU A 345 0.25 -13.14 -20.22
C GLU A 345 0.74 -12.44 -18.94
N LYS A 346 2.00 -12.68 -18.56
CA LYS A 346 2.61 -12.06 -17.38
C LYS A 346 2.78 -10.56 -17.52
N LEU A 347 3.17 -10.08 -18.71
CA LEU A 347 3.39 -8.66 -18.95
C LEU A 347 2.08 -7.86 -18.93
N ALA A 348 0.99 -8.43 -19.48
CA ALA A 348 -0.35 -7.86 -19.38
C ALA A 348 -0.84 -7.82 -17.91
N ASP A 349 -0.58 -8.89 -17.15
CA ASP A 349 -0.90 -8.95 -15.72
C ASP A 349 -0.19 -7.87 -14.90
N ILE A 350 1.12 -7.72 -15.11
CA ILE A 350 1.94 -6.66 -14.49
C ILE A 350 1.40 -5.28 -14.86
N ALA A 351 1.18 -5.01 -16.15
CA ALA A 351 0.73 -3.71 -16.64
C ALA A 351 -0.66 -3.33 -16.12
N GLY A 352 -1.62 -4.26 -16.22
CA GLY A 352 -3.00 -4.05 -15.80
C GLY A 352 -3.14 -3.86 -14.30
N LYS A 353 -2.45 -4.67 -13.48
CA LYS A 353 -2.49 -4.52 -12.02
C LYS A 353 -1.72 -3.29 -11.53
N THR A 354 -0.68 -2.85 -12.24
CA THR A 354 0.00 -1.56 -11.96
C THR A 354 -0.96 -0.39 -12.16
N PHE A 355 -1.81 -0.43 -13.19
CA PHE A 355 -2.88 0.57 -13.39
C PHE A 355 -3.89 0.55 -12.22
N VAL A 356 -4.31 -0.64 -11.76
CA VAL A 356 -5.21 -0.77 -10.59
C VAL A 356 -4.59 -0.11 -9.35
N GLN A 357 -3.33 -0.41 -9.07
CA GLN A 357 -2.65 0.13 -7.89
C GLN A 357 -2.51 1.65 -7.91
N GLU A 358 -2.09 2.23 -9.04
CA GLU A 358 -1.94 3.68 -9.13
C GLU A 358 -3.31 4.37 -8.98
N ALA A 359 -4.35 3.81 -9.61
CA ALA A 359 -5.71 4.30 -9.44
C ALA A 359 -6.17 4.27 -7.98
N MET A 360 -5.93 3.15 -7.27
CA MET A 360 -6.25 3.02 -5.84
C MET A 360 -5.46 4.00 -4.96
N ARG A 361 -4.16 4.19 -5.23
CA ARG A 361 -3.30 5.13 -4.50
C ARG A 361 -3.84 6.55 -4.61
N VAL A 362 -4.14 6.97 -5.84
CA VAL A 362 -4.67 8.30 -6.13
C VAL A 362 -6.01 8.51 -5.43
N LEU A 363 -6.96 7.58 -5.57
CA LEU A 363 -8.27 7.72 -4.93
C LEU A 363 -8.19 7.75 -3.39
N THR A 364 -7.34 6.89 -2.80
CA THR A 364 -7.20 6.81 -1.33
C THR A 364 -6.64 8.10 -0.77
N THR A 365 -5.60 8.64 -1.40
CA THR A 365 -4.95 9.89 -0.96
C THR A 365 -5.81 11.13 -1.23
N GLU A 366 -6.59 11.15 -2.33
CA GLU A 366 -7.62 12.18 -2.57
C GLU A 366 -8.69 12.19 -1.47
N GLY A 367 -9.14 11.01 -1.04
CA GLY A 367 -10.05 10.89 0.09
C GLY A 367 -9.44 11.48 1.36
N LEU A 368 -8.22 11.07 1.71
CA LEU A 368 -7.52 11.56 2.91
C LEU A 368 -7.28 13.08 2.88
N ASN A 369 -7.06 13.67 1.69
CA ASN A 369 -6.92 15.12 1.53
C ASN A 369 -8.18 15.91 1.94
N LEU A 370 -9.36 15.29 1.94
CA LEU A 370 -10.60 15.92 2.43
C LEU A 370 -10.68 16.02 3.96
N GLY A 371 -9.67 15.50 4.67
CA GLY A 371 -9.67 15.41 6.13
C GLY A 371 -10.52 14.26 6.68
N VAL A 372 -11.13 13.45 5.81
CA VAL A 372 -11.82 12.23 6.24
C VAL A 372 -10.82 11.17 6.67
N LYS A 373 -11.20 10.36 7.66
CA LYS A 373 -10.40 9.24 8.18
C LYS A 373 -11.06 7.90 7.86
N PRO A 374 -11.15 7.48 6.58
CA PRO A 374 -11.94 6.31 6.19
C PRO A 374 -11.21 5.00 6.56
N SER A 375 -11.48 4.49 7.75
CA SER A 375 -10.76 3.33 8.33
C SER A 375 -10.87 2.05 7.48
N VAL A 376 -12.03 1.85 6.83
CA VAL A 376 -12.25 0.71 5.92
C VAL A 376 -11.45 0.87 4.64
N VAL A 377 -11.47 2.06 4.02
CA VAL A 377 -10.73 2.31 2.76
C VAL A 377 -9.23 2.21 2.96
N THR A 378 -8.71 2.74 4.06
CA THR A 378 -7.28 2.63 4.38
C THR A 378 -6.87 1.18 4.68
N ALA A 379 -7.74 0.37 5.29
CA ALA A 379 -7.55 -1.08 5.42
C ALA A 379 -7.55 -1.82 4.06
N ILE A 380 -8.48 -1.45 3.15
CA ILE A 380 -8.52 -1.95 1.77
C ILE A 380 -7.22 -1.63 1.04
N ALA A 381 -6.78 -0.37 1.09
CA ALA A 381 -5.56 0.10 0.46
C ALA A 381 -4.34 -0.68 0.98
N LYS A 382 -4.16 -0.77 2.31
CA LYS A 382 -3.02 -1.49 2.89
C LYS A 382 -2.98 -2.95 2.49
N TYR A 383 -4.09 -3.68 2.65
CA TYR A 383 -4.12 -5.10 2.32
C TYR A 383 -3.93 -5.31 0.82
N HIS A 384 -4.82 -4.78 -0.02
CA HIS A 384 -4.81 -5.09 -1.45
C HIS A 384 -3.60 -4.52 -2.18
N MET A 385 -3.13 -3.32 -1.84
CA MET A 385 -2.00 -2.73 -2.57
C MET A 385 -0.68 -3.42 -2.21
N THR A 386 -0.46 -3.84 -0.95
CA THR A 386 0.76 -4.61 -0.62
C THR A 386 0.74 -6.02 -1.23
N GLU A 387 -0.43 -6.67 -1.28
CA GLU A 387 -0.61 -7.96 -1.95
C GLU A 387 -0.43 -7.87 -3.47
N LEU A 388 -1.00 -6.85 -4.11
CA LEU A 388 -0.81 -6.60 -5.54
C LEU A 388 0.66 -6.37 -5.89
N GLY A 389 1.38 -5.59 -5.07
CA GLY A 389 2.81 -5.35 -5.27
C GLY A 389 3.62 -6.65 -5.21
N ARG A 390 3.28 -7.55 -4.27
CA ARG A 390 3.89 -8.89 -4.17
C ARG A 390 3.65 -9.71 -5.44
N ASP A 391 2.42 -9.76 -5.90
CA ASP A 391 2.02 -10.58 -7.03
C ASP A 391 2.65 -10.09 -8.34
N ILE A 392 2.63 -8.77 -8.57
CA ILE A 392 3.28 -8.13 -9.71
C ILE A 392 4.79 -8.38 -9.70
N LEU A 393 5.43 -8.24 -8.54
CA LEU A 393 6.86 -8.47 -8.40
C LEU A 393 7.23 -9.93 -8.70
N ASN A 394 6.46 -10.90 -8.21
CA ASN A 394 6.68 -12.32 -8.53
C ASN A 394 6.58 -12.57 -10.04
N SER A 395 5.56 -12.02 -10.71
CA SER A 395 5.45 -12.11 -12.17
C SER A 395 6.64 -11.45 -12.90
N ALA A 396 7.17 -10.35 -12.38
CA ALA A 396 8.37 -9.72 -12.93
C ALA A 396 9.63 -10.58 -12.77
N MET A 397 9.79 -11.24 -11.61
CA MET A 397 10.86 -12.20 -11.37
C MET A 397 10.79 -13.37 -12.37
N ASP A 398 9.58 -13.90 -12.63
CA ASP A 398 9.37 -15.01 -13.59
C ASP A 398 9.83 -14.62 -15.01
N VAL A 399 9.45 -13.41 -15.47
CA VAL A 399 9.77 -12.95 -16.83
C VAL A 399 11.27 -12.69 -17.01
N GLN A 400 11.93 -12.10 -16.01
CA GLN A 400 13.36 -11.77 -16.08
C GLN A 400 14.27 -12.95 -15.69
N ALA A 401 13.72 -13.98 -15.04
CA ALA A 401 14.35 -15.25 -14.72
C ALA A 401 15.72 -15.10 -14.06
N GLY A 402 16.78 -15.67 -14.67
CA GLY A 402 18.14 -15.62 -14.15
C GLY A 402 18.63 -14.21 -13.82
N LYS A 403 18.27 -13.20 -14.62
CA LYS A 403 18.70 -11.80 -14.39
C LYS A 403 18.16 -11.27 -13.06
N ALA A 404 16.92 -11.58 -12.73
CA ALA A 404 16.27 -11.06 -11.53
C ALA A 404 16.84 -11.62 -10.23
N ILE A 405 17.44 -12.82 -10.26
CA ILE A 405 18.00 -13.48 -9.08
C ILE A 405 19.50 -13.20 -8.87
N GLN A 406 20.22 -12.64 -9.86
CA GLN A 406 21.61 -12.22 -9.68
C GLN A 406 21.66 -10.83 -9.06
N ARG A 407 22.17 -10.71 -7.84
CA ARG A 407 22.31 -9.42 -7.14
C ARG A 407 23.50 -8.63 -7.68
N GLY A 408 23.36 -7.31 -7.75
CA GLY A 408 24.41 -6.38 -8.15
C GLY A 408 23.80 -5.00 -8.47
N PRO A 409 24.63 -3.99 -8.80
CA PRO A 409 24.16 -2.64 -9.09
C PRO A 409 23.16 -2.54 -10.26
N GLN A 410 23.20 -3.46 -11.22
CA GLN A 410 22.28 -3.48 -12.37
C GLN A 410 20.94 -4.14 -12.06
N ASN A 411 20.80 -4.84 -10.92
CA ASN A 411 19.58 -5.54 -10.58
C ASN A 411 18.53 -4.58 -10.00
N THR A 412 17.37 -4.48 -10.67
CA THR A 412 16.30 -3.56 -10.28
C THR A 412 15.19 -4.18 -9.42
N LEU A 413 15.24 -5.50 -9.13
CA LEU A 413 14.12 -6.24 -8.51
C LEU A 413 14.48 -6.92 -7.18
N ALA A 414 15.74 -7.32 -6.99
CA ALA A 414 16.14 -8.19 -5.88
C ALA A 414 15.93 -7.56 -4.50
N SER A 415 16.25 -6.27 -4.34
CA SER A 415 16.03 -5.58 -3.06
C SER A 415 14.54 -5.48 -2.72
N ALA A 416 13.72 -5.08 -3.69
CA ALA A 416 12.27 -5.05 -3.54
C ALA A 416 11.73 -6.44 -3.14
N TYR A 417 12.23 -7.52 -3.77
CA TYR A 417 11.82 -8.89 -3.47
C TYR A 417 12.16 -9.30 -2.04
N ALA A 418 13.38 -9.01 -1.58
CA ALA A 418 13.80 -9.30 -0.20
C ALA A 418 13.00 -8.50 0.84
N SER A 419 12.62 -7.26 0.53
CA SER A 419 11.87 -6.38 1.43
C SER A 419 10.36 -6.63 1.44
N GLN A 420 9.82 -7.25 0.39
CA GLN A 420 8.38 -7.43 0.18
C GLN A 420 7.63 -7.99 1.41
N PRO A 421 8.12 -9.03 2.12
CA PRO A 421 7.41 -9.61 3.27
C PRO A 421 7.14 -8.62 4.42
N ILE A 422 7.90 -7.52 4.51
CA ILE A 422 7.77 -6.53 5.56
C ILE A 422 6.40 -5.83 5.45
N GLY A 423 6.06 -5.32 4.27
CA GLY A 423 4.84 -4.53 4.05
C GLY A 423 3.53 -5.31 4.28
N ILE A 424 3.55 -6.64 4.09
CA ILE A 424 2.37 -7.49 4.34
C ILE A 424 2.23 -7.87 5.82
N THR A 425 3.31 -7.74 6.61
CA THR A 425 3.38 -8.19 8.01
C THR A 425 3.08 -7.06 9.01
N VAL A 426 3.63 -5.87 8.76
CA VAL A 426 3.57 -4.74 9.72
C VAL A 426 2.31 -3.86 9.54
N GLU A 427 2.09 -2.92 10.48
CA GLU A 427 0.91 -2.03 10.57
C GLU A 427 -0.46 -2.74 10.58
N GLY A 428 -0.46 -3.93 11.16
CA GLY A 428 -1.57 -4.88 11.14
C GLY A 428 -1.37 -5.87 10.01
N ALA A 429 -1.07 -7.13 10.35
CA ALA A 429 -0.80 -8.17 9.37
C ALA A 429 -1.97 -8.30 8.37
N ASN A 430 -1.65 -8.52 7.09
CA ASN A 430 -2.64 -8.64 6.02
C ASN A 430 -3.74 -9.66 6.33
N ILE A 431 -3.39 -10.74 7.03
CA ILE A 431 -4.34 -11.75 7.52
C ILE A 431 -5.39 -11.12 8.44
N LEU A 432 -4.97 -10.34 9.44
CA LEU A 432 -5.90 -9.67 10.35
C LEU A 432 -6.71 -8.58 9.62
N THR A 433 -6.04 -7.75 8.81
CA THR A 433 -6.70 -6.68 8.05
C THR A 433 -7.82 -7.22 7.16
N ARG A 434 -7.53 -8.27 6.38
CA ARG A 434 -8.50 -8.87 5.46
C ARG A 434 -9.65 -9.58 6.20
N ASN A 435 -9.33 -10.41 7.19
CA ASN A 435 -10.35 -11.29 7.80
C ASN A 435 -11.23 -10.56 8.83
N LEU A 436 -10.69 -9.58 9.56
CA LEU A 436 -11.36 -8.95 10.69
C LEU A 436 -11.73 -7.48 10.46
N MET A 437 -10.88 -6.70 9.79
CA MET A 437 -11.08 -5.23 9.72
C MET A 437 -11.99 -4.81 8.57
N ILE A 438 -11.67 -5.18 7.32
CA ILE A 438 -12.34 -4.64 6.11
C ILE A 438 -13.85 -4.85 6.17
N PHE A 439 -14.31 -6.09 6.33
CA PHE A 439 -15.74 -6.37 6.39
C PHE A 439 -16.33 -6.15 7.78
N GLY A 440 -15.65 -6.53 8.87
CA GLY A 440 -16.19 -6.40 10.21
C GLY A 440 -16.54 -4.95 10.58
N GLN A 441 -15.58 -4.03 10.37
CA GLN A 441 -15.80 -2.60 10.60
C GLN A 441 -16.71 -1.99 9.52
N GLY A 442 -16.55 -2.42 8.26
CA GLY A 442 -17.38 -1.98 7.15
C GLY A 442 -18.86 -2.30 7.35
N ALA A 443 -19.21 -3.52 7.79
CA ALA A 443 -20.58 -3.92 8.02
C ALA A 443 -21.24 -3.09 9.13
N MET A 444 -20.54 -2.88 10.24
CA MET A 444 -21.04 -2.09 11.36
C MET A 444 -21.23 -0.61 11.02
N ARG A 445 -20.30 -0.02 10.25
CA ARG A 445 -20.27 1.42 9.99
C ARG A 445 -21.00 1.83 8.72
N CYS A 446 -20.93 1.04 7.66
CA CYS A 446 -21.49 1.39 6.35
C CYS A 446 -22.96 1.00 6.19
N HIS A 447 -23.49 0.10 7.04
CA HIS A 447 -24.91 -0.22 7.04
C HIS A 447 -25.71 0.92 7.70
N PRO A 448 -26.72 1.52 7.03
CA PRO A 448 -27.40 2.74 7.49
C PRO A 448 -28.06 2.68 8.86
N TYR A 449 -28.32 1.47 9.37
CA TYR A 449 -29.11 1.25 10.59
C TYR A 449 -28.46 0.27 11.58
N LEU A 450 -27.31 -0.34 11.26
CA LEU A 450 -26.80 -1.47 12.06
C LEU A 450 -26.19 -1.00 13.38
N LYS A 451 -25.40 0.08 13.33
CA LYS A 451 -24.85 0.74 14.53
C LYS A 451 -25.96 1.16 15.49
N ASP A 452 -26.95 1.93 15.01
CA ASP A 452 -28.11 2.35 15.80
C ASP A 452 -28.84 1.17 16.46
N MET A 453 -29.01 0.05 15.74
CA MET A 453 -29.63 -1.15 16.32
C MET A 453 -28.80 -1.72 17.47
N VAL A 454 -27.48 -1.83 17.30
CA VAL A 454 -26.58 -2.36 18.33
C VAL A 454 -26.54 -1.45 19.55
N ASP A 455 -26.49 -0.14 19.35
CA ASP A 455 -26.50 0.84 20.44
C ASP A 455 -27.82 0.76 21.24
N LEU A 456 -28.96 0.65 20.54
CA LEU A 456 -30.28 0.50 21.17
C LEU A 456 -30.46 -0.85 21.89
N ILE A 457 -29.81 -1.92 21.44
CA ILE A 457 -29.82 -3.22 22.13
C ILE A 457 -29.19 -3.10 23.52
N HIS A 458 -28.12 -2.32 23.64
CA HIS A 458 -27.40 -2.14 24.90
C HIS A 458 -27.97 -1.01 25.77
N SER A 459 -28.71 -0.07 25.20
CA SER A 459 -29.35 1.05 25.92
C SER A 459 -30.29 0.62 27.05
N GLU A 460 -30.22 1.33 28.17
CA GLU A 460 -31.12 1.16 29.33
C GLU A 460 -32.22 2.24 29.38
N GLU A 461 -32.33 3.09 28.35
CA GLU A 461 -33.30 4.17 28.30
C GLU A 461 -34.76 3.69 28.26
N ALA A 462 -35.64 4.43 28.93
CA ALA A 462 -37.09 4.26 28.79
C ALA A 462 -37.52 4.51 27.32
N GLY A 463 -38.20 3.52 26.72
CA GLY A 463 -38.63 3.59 25.31
C GLY A 463 -37.62 3.02 24.29
N ALA A 464 -36.50 2.45 24.73
CA ALA A 464 -35.52 1.79 23.85
C ALA A 464 -36.15 0.70 22.95
N ASP A 465 -37.15 -0.04 23.44
CA ASP A 465 -37.85 -1.06 22.64
C ASP A 465 -38.63 -0.45 21.45
N ALA A 466 -39.28 0.70 21.64
CA ALA A 466 -40.03 1.38 20.59
C ALA A 466 -39.08 1.97 19.54
N LYS A 467 -37.98 2.60 19.99
CA LYS A 467 -36.90 3.09 19.11
C LYS A 467 -36.30 1.92 18.31
N PHE A 468 -35.98 0.81 18.96
CA PHE A 468 -35.43 -0.39 18.34
C PHE A 468 -36.34 -0.95 17.25
N ASN A 469 -37.65 -1.12 17.53
CA ASN A 469 -38.60 -1.62 16.55
C ASN A 469 -38.73 -0.70 15.31
N LYS A 470 -38.59 0.62 15.48
CA LYS A 470 -38.60 1.59 14.37
C LYS A 470 -37.37 1.39 13.48
N VAL A 471 -36.19 1.25 14.07
CA VAL A 471 -34.93 1.02 13.32
C VAL A 471 -34.94 -0.37 12.66
N LEU A 472 -35.47 -1.39 13.32
CA LEU A 472 -35.63 -2.73 12.75
C LEU A 472 -36.50 -2.72 11.49
N ARG A 473 -37.65 -2.01 11.51
CA ARG A 473 -38.51 -1.87 10.31
C ARG A 473 -37.78 -1.20 9.15
N LYS A 474 -36.98 -0.16 9.42
CA LYS A 474 -36.15 0.49 8.40
C LYS A 474 -35.10 -0.46 7.82
N THR A 475 -34.45 -1.24 8.69
CA THR A 475 -33.48 -2.27 8.29
C THR A 475 -34.11 -3.29 7.36
N VAL A 476 -35.26 -3.86 7.75
CA VAL A 476 -35.97 -4.82 6.90
C VAL A 476 -36.36 -4.21 5.55
N GLY A 477 -36.88 -2.98 5.54
CA GLY A 477 -37.21 -2.27 4.29
C GLY A 477 -35.98 -2.06 3.39
N PHE A 478 -34.84 -1.70 3.97
CA PHE A 478 -33.57 -1.56 3.25
C PHE A 478 -33.10 -2.89 2.66
N SER A 479 -33.09 -3.97 3.45
CA SER A 479 -32.70 -5.30 2.98
C SER A 479 -33.59 -5.80 1.84
N VAL A 480 -34.90 -5.61 1.94
CA VAL A 480 -35.87 -5.98 0.91
C VAL A 480 -35.64 -5.19 -0.38
N ASN A 481 -35.47 -3.86 -0.30
CA ASN A 481 -35.19 -3.02 -1.46
C ASN A 481 -33.89 -3.43 -2.17
N ASN A 482 -32.84 -3.69 -1.40
CA ASN A 482 -31.56 -4.14 -1.93
C ASN A 482 -31.65 -5.53 -2.58
N ALA A 483 -32.43 -6.44 -1.99
CA ALA A 483 -32.67 -7.76 -2.56
C ALA A 483 -33.40 -7.68 -3.91
N PHE A 484 -34.45 -6.85 -4.04
CA PHE A 484 -35.14 -6.64 -5.32
C PHE A 484 -34.26 -5.96 -6.37
N ARG A 485 -33.46 -4.97 -5.97
CA ARG A 485 -32.47 -4.34 -6.87
C ARG A 485 -31.42 -5.34 -7.33
N SER A 486 -30.90 -6.17 -6.43
CA SER A 486 -29.99 -7.26 -6.77
C SER A 486 -30.61 -8.22 -7.78
N LEU A 487 -31.83 -8.67 -7.52
CA LEU A 487 -32.57 -9.59 -8.38
C LEU A 487 -32.76 -8.98 -9.78
N GLY A 488 -33.20 -7.72 -9.85
CA GLY A 488 -33.32 -7.00 -11.11
C GLY A 488 -32.00 -6.93 -11.87
N ASN A 489 -30.93 -6.42 -11.24
CA ASN A 489 -29.61 -6.29 -11.87
C ASN A 489 -29.01 -7.64 -12.28
N ALA A 490 -29.34 -8.72 -11.56
CA ALA A 490 -28.84 -10.07 -11.81
C ALA A 490 -29.49 -10.72 -13.04
N TYR A 491 -30.81 -10.58 -13.21
CA TYR A 491 -31.58 -11.25 -14.28
C TYR A 491 -31.90 -10.36 -15.48
N LEU A 492 -31.89 -9.03 -15.32
CA LEU A 492 -32.27 -8.07 -16.35
C LEU A 492 -31.10 -7.11 -16.63
N PRO A 493 -30.11 -7.47 -17.47
CA PRO A 493 -28.96 -6.62 -17.75
C PRO A 493 -29.30 -5.23 -18.29
N PHE A 494 -30.43 -5.09 -19.01
CA PHE A 494 -30.87 -3.86 -19.66
C PHE A 494 -31.38 -2.77 -18.69
N ILE A 495 -31.67 -3.10 -17.42
CA ILE A 495 -32.05 -2.10 -16.41
C ILE A 495 -30.85 -1.56 -15.62
N ARG A 496 -29.64 -2.09 -15.86
CA ARG A 496 -28.42 -1.62 -15.17
C ARG A 496 -28.11 -0.19 -15.60
N LYS A 497 -27.92 0.68 -14.60
CA LYS A 497 -27.58 2.09 -14.82
C LYS A 497 -26.08 2.31 -14.79
N ALA A 498 -25.63 3.31 -15.53
CA ALA A 498 -24.30 3.88 -15.46
C ALA A 498 -24.40 5.38 -15.70
N ASP A 499 -23.59 6.15 -14.99
CA ASP A 499 -23.60 7.61 -15.04
C ASP A 499 -22.44 8.16 -15.89
N SER A 500 -21.47 7.32 -16.29
CA SER A 500 -20.37 7.75 -17.17
C SER A 500 -20.88 8.33 -18.48
N SER A 501 -20.25 9.41 -18.94
CA SER A 501 -20.45 9.94 -20.29
C SER A 501 -19.73 9.11 -21.36
N LEU A 502 -18.71 8.33 -21.00
CA LEU A 502 -17.88 7.55 -21.92
C LEU A 502 -18.52 6.19 -22.24
N ALA A 503 -18.70 5.91 -23.54
CA ALA A 503 -19.37 4.69 -24.00
C ALA A 503 -18.60 3.42 -23.59
N GLU A 504 -17.28 3.47 -23.65
CA GLU A 504 -16.39 2.37 -23.29
C GLU A 504 -16.40 2.05 -21.78
N VAL A 505 -16.75 3.02 -20.93
CA VAL A 505 -16.82 2.87 -19.47
C VAL A 505 -18.20 2.35 -19.02
N LYS A 506 -19.28 2.80 -19.67
CA LYS A 506 -20.67 2.47 -19.29
C LYS A 506 -20.91 0.98 -19.03
N LYS A 507 -20.40 0.10 -19.91
CA LYS A 507 -20.56 -1.36 -19.79
C LYS A 507 -19.97 -1.90 -18.48
N TYR A 508 -18.84 -1.35 -18.04
CA TYR A 508 -18.15 -1.76 -16.82
C TYR A 508 -18.78 -1.14 -15.57
N GLU A 509 -19.21 0.12 -15.63
CA GLU A 509 -19.92 0.76 -14.53
C GLU A 509 -21.27 0.09 -14.25
N GLN A 510 -22.02 -0.28 -15.29
CA GLN A 510 -23.23 -1.11 -15.15
C GLN A 510 -22.94 -2.43 -14.43
N ARG A 511 -21.77 -3.02 -14.71
CA ARG A 511 -21.35 -4.30 -14.13
C ARG A 511 -20.90 -4.15 -12.68
N LEU A 512 -20.17 -3.09 -12.36
CA LEU A 512 -19.82 -2.69 -11.01
C LEU A 512 -21.08 -2.49 -10.15
N ASN A 513 -22.04 -1.72 -10.66
CA ASN A 513 -23.32 -1.49 -9.99
C ASN A 513 -24.10 -2.79 -9.76
N ALA A 514 -24.07 -3.71 -10.72
CA ALA A 514 -24.67 -5.03 -10.56
C ALA A 514 -23.95 -5.90 -9.51
N LEU A 515 -22.62 -5.84 -9.44
CA LEU A 515 -21.83 -6.59 -8.45
C LEU A 515 -22.05 -6.04 -7.04
N ALA A 516 -21.97 -4.73 -6.86
CA ALA A 516 -22.22 -4.07 -5.57
C ALA A 516 -23.65 -4.32 -5.09
N ALA A 517 -24.65 -4.31 -5.98
CA ALA A 517 -26.04 -4.59 -5.61
C ALA A 517 -26.23 -5.97 -4.95
N LYS A 518 -25.39 -6.97 -5.28
CA LYS A 518 -25.41 -8.32 -4.68
C LYS A 518 -24.84 -8.36 -3.26
N LEU A 519 -23.99 -7.39 -2.89
CA LEU A 519 -23.30 -7.39 -1.61
C LEU A 519 -24.25 -7.17 -0.43
N ALA A 520 -25.10 -6.14 -0.50
CA ALA A 520 -26.04 -5.79 0.56
C ALA A 520 -26.93 -6.97 1.01
N PRO A 521 -27.67 -7.68 0.12
CA PRO A 521 -28.49 -8.81 0.54
C PRO A 521 -27.67 -9.97 1.08
N MET A 522 -26.42 -10.15 0.62
CA MET A 522 -25.53 -11.18 1.15
C MET A 522 -25.10 -10.86 2.58
N ALA A 523 -24.69 -9.63 2.84
CA ALA A 523 -24.30 -9.17 4.16
C ALA A 523 -25.48 -9.24 5.14
N ASP A 524 -26.66 -8.74 4.74
CA ASP A 524 -27.85 -8.73 5.58
C ASP A 524 -28.35 -10.14 5.93
N LEU A 525 -28.42 -11.05 4.94
CA LEU A 525 -28.78 -12.45 5.20
C LEU A 525 -27.73 -13.17 6.06
N SER A 526 -26.46 -12.80 5.95
CA SER A 526 -25.39 -13.33 6.80
C SER A 526 -25.56 -12.89 8.25
N LEU A 527 -25.80 -11.61 8.47
CA LEU A 527 -26.06 -11.06 9.79
C LEU A 527 -27.33 -11.68 10.41
N LEU A 528 -28.39 -11.88 9.61
CA LEU A 528 -29.63 -12.51 10.06
C LEU A 528 -29.42 -13.96 10.51
N VAL A 529 -28.66 -14.75 9.76
CA VAL A 529 -28.52 -16.20 9.99
C VAL A 529 -27.40 -16.53 10.97
N LEU A 530 -26.27 -15.84 10.88
CA LEU A 530 -25.09 -16.12 11.68
C LEU A 530 -25.00 -15.22 12.93
N GLY A 531 -25.67 -14.06 12.93
CA GLY A 531 -25.61 -13.11 14.04
C GLY A 531 -24.16 -12.79 14.43
N GLY A 532 -23.86 -12.85 15.74
CA GLY A 532 -22.52 -12.64 16.28
C GLY A 532 -21.48 -13.68 15.83
N ASN A 533 -21.89 -14.85 15.32
CA ASN A 533 -20.95 -15.86 14.79
C ASN A 533 -20.36 -15.44 13.44
N LEU A 534 -20.92 -14.44 12.74
CA LEU A 534 -20.33 -13.91 11.50
C LEU A 534 -18.92 -13.36 11.75
N LYS A 535 -18.70 -12.71 12.90
CA LYS A 535 -17.37 -12.23 13.31
C LYS A 535 -16.35 -13.36 13.49
N LYS A 536 -16.80 -14.54 13.94
CA LYS A 536 -15.96 -15.74 14.06
C LYS A 536 -15.77 -16.48 12.73
N ALA A 537 -16.64 -16.22 11.76
CA ALA A 537 -16.58 -16.82 10.42
C ALA A 537 -15.62 -16.02 9.51
N GLU A 538 -14.36 -15.94 9.92
CA GLU A 538 -13.31 -15.13 9.29
C GLU A 538 -13.23 -15.32 7.77
N LEU A 539 -13.30 -16.57 7.28
CA LEU A 539 -13.28 -16.87 5.84
C LEU A 539 -14.48 -16.30 5.07
N LEU A 540 -15.66 -16.21 5.69
CA LEU A 540 -16.85 -15.62 5.08
C LEU A 540 -16.75 -14.10 5.10
N SER A 541 -16.36 -13.53 6.24
CA SER A 541 -16.08 -12.10 6.42
C SER A 541 -15.07 -11.60 5.39
N ALA A 542 -13.95 -12.31 5.24
CA ALA A 542 -12.89 -11.95 4.30
C ALA A 542 -13.37 -11.91 2.85
N ARG A 543 -14.19 -12.89 2.41
CA ARG A 543 -14.72 -12.90 1.04
C ARG A 543 -15.68 -11.74 0.78
N LEU A 544 -16.50 -11.34 1.75
CA LEU A 544 -17.33 -10.14 1.63
C LEU A 544 -16.47 -8.86 1.62
N GLY A 545 -15.38 -8.85 2.40
CA GLY A 545 -14.37 -7.79 2.39
C GLY A 545 -13.69 -7.66 1.02
N ASP A 546 -13.32 -8.78 0.39
CA ASP A 546 -12.74 -8.79 -0.96
C ASP A 546 -13.73 -8.20 -1.98
N VAL A 547 -15.03 -8.53 -1.90
CA VAL A 547 -16.07 -7.97 -2.80
C VAL A 547 -16.11 -6.44 -2.70
N ILE A 548 -16.14 -5.89 -1.48
CA ILE A 548 -16.13 -4.43 -1.27
C ILE A 548 -14.85 -3.83 -1.85
N SER A 549 -13.72 -4.46 -1.57
CA SER A 549 -12.40 -3.98 -1.97
C SER A 549 -12.22 -3.93 -3.48
N TYR A 550 -12.68 -4.96 -4.19
CA TYR A 550 -12.61 -4.98 -5.65
C TYR A 550 -13.63 -4.05 -6.32
N CYS A 551 -14.78 -3.81 -5.69
CA CYS A 551 -15.67 -2.73 -6.11
C CYS A 551 -15.00 -1.35 -5.92
N TYR A 552 -14.31 -1.13 -4.82
CA TYR A 552 -13.55 0.11 -4.57
C TYR A 552 -12.41 0.28 -5.59
N ALA A 553 -11.66 -0.79 -5.87
CA ALA A 553 -10.62 -0.78 -6.91
C ALA A 553 -11.21 -0.48 -8.30
N ALA A 554 -12.37 -1.06 -8.64
CA ALA A 554 -13.07 -0.78 -9.89
C ALA A 554 -13.53 0.69 -9.99
N MET A 555 -14.05 1.27 -8.89
CA MET A 555 -14.35 2.71 -8.83
C MET A 555 -13.10 3.55 -9.08
N ALA A 556 -11.97 3.20 -8.44
CA ALA A 556 -10.70 3.89 -8.62
C ALA A 556 -10.23 3.84 -10.09
N VAL A 557 -10.26 2.65 -10.71
CA VAL A 557 -9.87 2.43 -12.11
C VAL A 557 -10.73 3.25 -13.08
N ILE A 558 -12.06 3.28 -12.89
CA ILE A 558 -12.98 4.10 -13.69
C ILE A 558 -12.61 5.58 -13.58
N ARG A 559 -12.47 6.10 -12.35
CA ARG A 559 -12.15 7.51 -12.12
C ARG A 559 -10.80 7.88 -12.73
N TYR A 560 -9.79 7.05 -12.53
CA TYR A 560 -8.44 7.30 -13.04
C TYR A 560 -8.42 7.38 -14.57
N TYR A 561 -9.09 6.43 -15.26
CA TYR A 561 -9.23 6.47 -16.72
C TYR A 561 -10.04 7.67 -17.22
N GLU A 562 -11.09 8.08 -16.50
CA GLU A 562 -11.92 9.22 -16.92
C GLU A 562 -11.21 10.56 -16.75
N GLN A 563 -10.37 10.71 -15.72
CA GLN A 563 -9.94 12.02 -15.23
C GLN A 563 -8.42 12.23 -15.08
N ARG A 564 -7.59 11.19 -15.13
CA ARG A 564 -6.14 11.28 -14.88
C ARG A 564 -5.25 10.88 -16.05
N VAL A 565 -5.72 10.03 -16.96
CA VAL A 565 -4.91 9.60 -18.11
C VAL A 565 -4.75 10.73 -19.13
N GLU A 566 -3.53 10.90 -19.64
CA GLU A 566 -3.24 11.89 -20.70
C GLU A 566 -3.87 11.51 -22.04
N SER A 567 -3.74 10.23 -22.43
CA SER A 567 -4.26 9.69 -23.68
C SER A 567 -5.14 8.47 -23.42
N ARG A 568 -6.46 8.64 -23.56
CA ARG A 568 -7.42 7.54 -23.43
C ARG A 568 -7.20 6.42 -24.46
N ALA A 569 -6.77 6.79 -25.67
CA ALA A 569 -6.48 5.80 -26.72
C ALA A 569 -5.35 4.85 -26.32
N GLU A 570 -4.28 5.39 -25.72
CA GLU A 570 -3.14 4.60 -25.23
C GLU A 570 -3.47 3.86 -23.93
N ALA A 571 -4.29 4.46 -23.06
CA ALA A 571 -4.68 3.87 -21.78
C ALA A 571 -5.77 2.80 -21.88
N ARG A 572 -6.50 2.70 -23.00
CA ARG A 572 -7.63 1.78 -23.17
C ARG A 572 -7.30 0.32 -22.80
N PRO A 573 -6.26 -0.33 -23.34
CA PRO A 573 -5.97 -1.73 -22.99
C PRO A 573 -5.63 -1.91 -21.50
N TYR A 574 -4.97 -0.93 -20.88
CA TYR A 574 -4.67 -0.95 -19.44
C TYR A 574 -5.96 -0.88 -18.62
N PHE A 575 -6.84 0.07 -18.96
CA PHE A 575 -8.12 0.25 -18.31
C PHE A 575 -9.02 -0.98 -18.46
N GLU A 576 -9.18 -1.49 -19.68
CA GLU A 576 -10.07 -2.64 -19.95
C GLU A 576 -9.59 -3.91 -19.26
N TYR A 577 -8.27 -4.14 -19.16
CA TYR A 577 -7.72 -5.24 -18.38
C TYR A 577 -7.99 -5.02 -16.88
N ALA A 578 -7.58 -3.86 -16.34
CA ALA A 578 -7.70 -3.52 -14.93
C ALA A 578 -9.13 -3.65 -14.40
N ILE A 579 -10.10 -3.08 -15.13
CA ILE A 579 -11.51 -3.09 -14.71
C ILE A 579 -12.12 -4.50 -14.79
N GLN A 580 -11.78 -5.28 -15.83
CA GLN A 580 -12.23 -6.66 -15.94
C GLN A 580 -11.65 -7.53 -14.83
N TRP A 581 -10.36 -7.37 -14.54
CA TRP A 581 -9.70 -8.06 -13.45
C TRP A 581 -10.38 -7.76 -12.10
N CYS A 582 -10.60 -6.49 -11.75
CA CYS A 582 -11.30 -6.12 -10.51
C CYS A 582 -12.70 -6.75 -10.43
N LEU A 583 -13.50 -6.65 -11.51
CA LEU A 583 -14.86 -7.20 -11.54
C LEU A 583 -14.86 -8.73 -11.41
N GLN A 584 -13.91 -9.42 -12.05
CA GLN A 584 -13.75 -10.87 -11.93
C GLN A 584 -13.38 -11.28 -10.51
N GLN A 585 -12.40 -10.62 -9.89
CA GLN A 585 -11.98 -10.94 -8.52
C GLN A 585 -13.12 -10.76 -7.52
N GLY A 586 -13.86 -9.65 -7.62
CA GLY A 586 -15.04 -9.42 -6.78
C GLY A 586 -16.14 -10.47 -7.00
N GLU A 587 -16.40 -10.88 -8.24
CA GLU A 587 -17.40 -11.93 -8.50
C GLU A 587 -16.94 -13.32 -8.03
N GLN A 588 -15.66 -13.66 -8.20
CA GLN A 588 -15.09 -14.92 -7.72
C GLN A 588 -15.19 -15.01 -6.19
N ALA A 589 -14.88 -13.92 -5.47
CA ALA A 589 -15.04 -13.86 -4.03
C ALA A 589 -16.51 -14.06 -3.60
N LEU A 590 -17.45 -13.44 -4.32
CA LEU A 590 -18.89 -13.58 -4.08
C LEU A 590 -19.39 -15.02 -4.31
N VAL A 591 -19.00 -15.65 -5.42
CA VAL A 591 -19.37 -17.04 -5.72
C VAL A 591 -18.77 -17.99 -4.68
N ALA A 592 -17.51 -17.78 -4.29
CA ALA A 592 -16.86 -18.56 -3.23
C ALA A 592 -17.55 -18.37 -1.88
N PHE A 593 -18.00 -17.15 -1.56
CA PHE A 593 -18.77 -16.86 -0.36
C PHE A 593 -20.06 -17.69 -0.31
N VAL A 594 -20.87 -17.62 -1.36
CA VAL A 594 -22.14 -18.34 -1.45
C VAL A 594 -21.92 -19.84 -1.41
N LYS A 595 -20.94 -20.36 -2.17
CA LYS A 595 -20.60 -21.80 -2.19
C LYS A 595 -20.32 -22.35 -0.79
N ASN A 596 -19.66 -21.56 0.05
CA ASN A 596 -19.22 -21.95 1.39
C ASN A 596 -20.14 -21.45 2.52
N PHE A 597 -21.29 -20.84 2.19
CA PHE A 597 -22.21 -20.38 3.21
C PHE A 597 -22.83 -21.59 3.94
N PRO A 598 -22.79 -21.66 5.29
CA PRO A 598 -23.08 -22.90 6.02
C PRO A 598 -24.55 -23.29 5.99
N HIS A 599 -25.48 -22.32 6.05
CA HIS A 599 -26.91 -22.60 6.09
C HIS A 599 -27.49 -22.84 4.68
N ALA A 600 -27.83 -24.09 4.36
CA ALA A 600 -28.21 -24.52 3.02
C ALA A 600 -29.43 -23.79 2.42
N PRO A 601 -30.56 -23.58 3.14
CA PRO A 601 -31.69 -22.83 2.61
C PRO A 601 -31.33 -21.38 2.25
N THR A 602 -30.58 -20.70 3.14
CA THR A 602 -30.12 -19.33 2.89
C THR A 602 -29.17 -19.28 1.70
N ARG A 603 -28.29 -20.28 1.56
CA ARG A 603 -27.40 -20.40 0.40
C ARG A 603 -28.19 -20.50 -0.91
N VAL A 604 -29.28 -21.28 -0.96
CA VAL A 604 -30.15 -21.36 -2.15
C VAL A 604 -30.84 -20.02 -2.39
N LEU A 605 -31.38 -19.39 -1.35
CA LEU A 605 -32.01 -18.07 -1.46
C LEU A 605 -31.03 -17.02 -1.99
N MET A 606 -29.82 -16.97 -1.45
CA MET A 606 -28.72 -16.11 -1.89
C MET A 606 -28.43 -16.30 -3.39
N ARG A 607 -28.36 -17.55 -3.86
CA ARG A 607 -28.15 -17.85 -5.29
C ARG A 607 -29.27 -17.32 -6.17
N VAL A 608 -30.52 -17.51 -5.77
CA VAL A 608 -31.69 -17.03 -6.50
C VAL A 608 -31.74 -15.50 -6.52
N LEU A 609 -31.46 -14.82 -5.40
CA LEU A 609 -31.53 -13.36 -5.35
C LEU A 609 -30.41 -12.64 -6.11
N THR A 610 -29.30 -13.32 -6.37
CA THR A 610 -28.08 -12.68 -6.90
C THR A 610 -27.54 -13.32 -8.18
N ASN A 611 -28.17 -14.39 -8.66
CA ASN A 611 -27.71 -15.22 -9.77
C ASN A 611 -26.21 -15.58 -9.64
N THR A 612 -25.85 -16.23 -8.53
CA THR A 612 -24.46 -16.59 -8.16
C THR A 612 -24.20 -18.10 -8.26
N TYR A 613 -24.76 -18.74 -9.29
CA TYR A 613 -24.49 -20.15 -9.60
C TYR A 613 -23.10 -20.35 -10.23
N SER A 614 -22.64 -19.37 -11.01
CA SER A 614 -21.32 -19.30 -11.63
C SER A 614 -20.86 -17.85 -11.73
N GLY A 615 -19.61 -17.64 -12.15
CA GLY A 615 -19.18 -16.33 -12.63
C GLY A 615 -19.97 -15.94 -13.89
N SER A 616 -20.31 -14.66 -14.01
CA SER A 616 -21.00 -14.04 -15.13
C SER A 616 -20.23 -12.84 -15.71
N VAL A 617 -19.10 -12.43 -15.12
CA VAL A 617 -18.14 -11.49 -15.70
C VAL A 617 -17.32 -12.27 -16.73
N ALA A 618 -17.23 -11.73 -17.96
CA ALA A 618 -16.40 -12.31 -19.00
C ALA A 618 -14.93 -12.36 -18.56
N GLY A 619 -14.22 -13.43 -18.93
CA GLY A 619 -12.78 -13.57 -18.74
C GLY A 619 -12.00 -12.49 -19.50
N ILE A 620 -10.76 -12.24 -19.10
CA ILE A 620 -9.83 -11.41 -19.89
C ILE A 620 -9.51 -12.23 -21.14
N SER A 621 -9.74 -11.68 -22.33
CA SER A 621 -9.46 -12.39 -23.58
C SER A 621 -7.97 -12.41 -23.90
N ASP A 622 -7.53 -13.46 -24.59
CA ASP A 622 -6.16 -13.56 -25.10
C ASP A 622 -5.82 -12.38 -26.04
N ASP A 623 -6.80 -11.87 -26.79
CA ASP A 623 -6.64 -10.65 -27.60
C ASP A 623 -6.29 -9.42 -26.76
N LEU A 624 -6.97 -9.21 -25.63
CA LEU A 624 -6.69 -8.09 -24.74
C LEU A 624 -5.34 -8.27 -24.04
N VAL A 625 -4.97 -9.52 -23.69
CA VAL A 625 -3.64 -9.86 -23.17
C VAL A 625 -2.56 -9.46 -24.18
N ARG A 626 -2.72 -9.85 -25.45
CA ARG A 626 -1.79 -9.48 -26.53
C ARG A 626 -1.73 -7.98 -26.76
N GLU A 627 -2.88 -7.30 -26.85
CA GLU A 627 -2.96 -5.84 -27.05
C GLU A 627 -2.25 -5.09 -25.91
N LEU A 628 -2.52 -5.44 -24.65
CA LEU A 628 -1.90 -4.78 -23.51
C LEU A 628 -0.41 -5.07 -23.42
N SER A 629 0.00 -6.32 -23.65
CA SER A 629 1.42 -6.68 -23.67
C SER A 629 2.18 -5.90 -24.75
N GLU A 630 1.65 -5.79 -25.97
CA GLU A 630 2.27 -4.99 -27.03
C GLU A 630 2.33 -3.50 -26.67
N ALA A 631 1.24 -2.95 -26.11
CA ALA A 631 1.16 -1.56 -25.66
C ALA A 631 2.16 -1.24 -24.55
N SER A 632 2.45 -2.18 -23.66
CA SER A 632 3.43 -2.02 -22.57
C SER A 632 4.88 -1.88 -23.03
N MET A 633 5.20 -2.46 -24.20
CA MET A 633 6.53 -2.37 -24.80
C MET A 633 6.71 -1.12 -25.68
N GLN A 634 5.69 -0.24 -25.77
CA GLN A 634 5.78 1.02 -26.52
C GLN A 634 6.18 2.20 -25.64
N GLN A 635 6.68 3.27 -26.26
CA GLN A 635 6.95 4.56 -25.61
C GLN A 635 5.69 5.43 -25.57
N THR A 636 4.71 5.04 -24.73
CA THR A 636 3.42 5.74 -24.59
C THR A 636 3.40 6.71 -23.42
N SER A 637 2.48 7.68 -23.45
CA SER A 637 2.24 8.59 -22.33
C SER A 637 1.76 7.82 -21.09
N ILE A 638 0.86 6.84 -21.26
CA ILE A 638 0.37 6.03 -20.14
C ILE A 638 1.48 5.20 -19.48
N LYS A 639 2.44 4.64 -20.23
CA LYS A 639 3.59 3.94 -19.65
C LYS A 639 4.42 4.90 -18.79
N ARG A 640 4.70 6.11 -19.29
CA ARG A 640 5.42 7.14 -18.51
C ARG A 640 4.65 7.53 -17.25
N GLN A 641 3.33 7.70 -17.33
CA GLN A 641 2.50 7.99 -16.16
C GLN A 641 2.54 6.87 -15.12
N LEU A 642 2.49 5.60 -15.53
CA LEU A 642 2.56 4.43 -14.65
C LEU A 642 3.97 4.06 -14.19
N THR A 643 4.99 4.83 -14.58
CA THR A 643 6.40 4.61 -14.20
C THR A 643 7.05 5.91 -13.71
N ASN A 644 6.25 6.94 -13.42
CA ASN A 644 6.70 8.30 -13.12
C ASN A 644 7.42 8.43 -11.76
N LEU A 645 7.21 7.47 -10.85
CA LEU A 645 7.89 7.42 -9.56
C LEU A 645 9.35 7.00 -9.68
N ILE A 646 9.74 6.33 -10.76
CA ILE A 646 11.13 5.93 -11.00
C ILE A 646 11.90 7.13 -11.53
N LYS A 647 12.79 7.68 -10.71
CA LYS A 647 13.70 8.77 -11.10
C LYS A 647 15.07 8.18 -11.42
N VAL A 648 15.24 7.91 -12.71
CA VAL A 648 16.41 7.23 -13.27
C VAL A 648 17.69 7.99 -12.93
N GLN A 649 18.68 7.29 -12.38
CA GLN A 649 20.01 7.83 -12.10
C GLN A 649 21.02 7.24 -13.09
N ALA A 650 21.93 8.07 -13.59
CA ALA A 650 22.92 7.64 -14.57
C ALA A 650 23.73 6.43 -14.07
N GLY A 651 23.81 5.39 -14.89
CA GLY A 651 24.55 4.16 -14.61
C GLY A 651 23.81 3.12 -13.77
N ASP A 652 22.62 3.42 -13.23
CA ASP A 652 21.85 2.41 -12.51
C ASP A 652 21.13 1.42 -13.44
N GLY A 653 20.62 0.33 -12.87
CA GLY A 653 19.93 -0.71 -13.65
C GLY A 653 18.71 -0.21 -14.44
N ASN A 654 18.00 0.83 -13.95
CA ASN A 654 16.87 1.41 -14.68
C ASN A 654 17.33 2.27 -15.87
N ASP A 655 18.43 3.02 -15.71
CA ASP A 655 19.05 3.79 -16.78
C ASP A 655 19.54 2.87 -17.91
N ILE A 656 20.29 1.83 -17.55
CA ILE A 656 20.80 0.83 -18.49
C ILE A 656 19.67 0.20 -19.33
N ASN A 657 18.59 -0.23 -18.66
CA ASN A 657 17.43 -0.81 -19.33
C ASN A 657 16.74 0.21 -20.26
N GLN A 658 16.59 1.45 -19.79
CA GLN A 658 15.95 2.52 -20.55
C GLN A 658 16.75 2.88 -21.82
N GLN A 659 18.07 3.05 -21.70
CA GLN A 659 18.92 3.36 -22.84
C GLN A 659 18.85 2.28 -23.93
N ALA A 660 18.88 1.00 -23.54
CA ALA A 660 18.74 -0.11 -24.49
C ALA A 660 17.34 -0.16 -25.12
N PHE A 661 16.29 0.12 -24.33
CA PHE A 661 14.91 0.17 -24.80
C PHE A 661 14.69 1.28 -25.83
N GLU A 662 15.17 2.49 -25.56
CA GLU A 662 15.10 3.64 -26.46
C GLU A 662 15.93 3.41 -27.73
N ALA A 663 17.17 2.93 -27.59
CA ALA A 663 18.03 2.61 -28.73
C ALA A 663 17.40 1.56 -29.65
N LYS A 664 16.78 0.51 -29.08
CA LYS A 664 16.09 -0.52 -29.87
C LYS A 664 14.93 0.04 -30.67
N HIS A 665 14.10 0.91 -30.06
CA HIS A 665 13.00 1.60 -30.74
C HIS A 665 13.51 2.41 -31.93
N ALA A 666 14.60 3.16 -31.75
CA ALA A 666 15.20 3.99 -32.80
C ALA A 666 15.70 3.17 -34.01
N VAL A 667 16.17 1.93 -33.80
CA VAL A 667 16.72 1.06 -34.86
C VAL A 667 15.76 -0.01 -35.37
N LEU A 668 14.51 -0.07 -34.91
CA LEU A 668 13.53 -1.08 -35.36
C LEU A 668 13.40 -1.21 -36.89
N PRO A 669 13.34 -0.12 -37.69
CA PRO A 669 13.31 -0.23 -39.15
C PRO A 669 14.56 -0.90 -39.72
N ILE A 670 15.73 -0.60 -39.15
CA ILE A 670 17.02 -1.13 -39.57
C ILE A 670 17.11 -2.62 -39.19
N LEU A 671 16.67 -3.01 -37.99
CA LEU A 671 16.61 -4.42 -37.58
C LEU A 671 15.70 -5.25 -38.51
N LYS A 672 14.56 -4.69 -38.95
CA LYS A 672 13.70 -5.34 -39.95
C LYS A 672 14.40 -5.48 -41.30
N LYS A 673 15.16 -4.46 -41.72
CA LYS A 673 15.98 -4.49 -42.94
C LYS A 673 17.04 -5.59 -42.86
N ILE A 674 17.77 -5.70 -41.75
CA ILE A 674 18.74 -6.77 -41.46
C ILE A 674 18.07 -8.15 -41.53
N GLN A 675 16.94 -8.35 -40.87
CA GLN A 675 16.22 -9.63 -40.94
C GLN A 675 15.80 -10.00 -42.35
N LYS A 676 15.33 -9.04 -43.15
CA LYS A 676 14.96 -9.25 -44.56
C LYS A 676 16.18 -9.63 -45.40
N ALA A 677 17.30 -8.91 -45.23
CA ALA A 677 18.57 -9.19 -45.88
C ALA A 677 19.07 -10.61 -45.60
N LEU A 678 19.09 -11.02 -44.32
CA LEU A 678 19.54 -12.35 -43.91
C LEU A 678 18.64 -13.48 -44.40
N ARG A 679 17.34 -13.24 -44.58
CA ARG A 679 16.42 -14.21 -45.21
C ARG A 679 16.68 -14.39 -46.70
N ALA A 680 17.11 -13.33 -47.39
CA ALA A 680 17.43 -13.38 -48.81
C ALA A 680 18.81 -14.01 -49.03
N ASN A 681 19.82 -13.52 -48.33
CA ASN A 681 21.22 -13.93 -48.45
C ASN A 681 21.85 -14.16 -47.07
N PRO A 682 21.81 -15.39 -46.53
CA PRO A 682 22.37 -15.70 -45.22
C PRO A 682 23.86 -15.35 -45.11
N VAL A 683 24.28 -15.00 -43.89
CA VAL A 683 25.71 -14.87 -43.51
C VAL A 683 26.08 -16.14 -42.74
N VAL A 684 27.01 -16.94 -43.29
CA VAL A 684 27.47 -18.19 -42.67
C VAL A 684 28.99 -18.27 -42.80
N PRO A 685 29.76 -18.43 -41.71
CA PRO A 685 29.30 -18.47 -40.31
C PRO A 685 28.84 -17.07 -39.82
N ALA A 686 27.96 -17.05 -38.81
CA ALA A 686 27.52 -15.83 -38.11
C ALA A 686 28.03 -15.84 -36.65
N PRO A 687 29.34 -15.63 -36.41
CA PRO A 687 29.94 -15.75 -35.08
C PRO A 687 29.47 -14.66 -34.10
N SER A 688 29.07 -13.49 -34.60
CA SER A 688 28.56 -12.39 -33.78
C SER A 688 27.62 -11.48 -34.59
N PHE A 689 26.84 -10.66 -33.88
CA PHE A 689 25.96 -9.69 -34.51
C PHE A 689 26.75 -8.60 -35.25
N GLU A 690 27.88 -8.17 -34.68
CA GLU A 690 28.80 -7.20 -35.27
C GLU A 690 29.38 -7.71 -36.59
N TYR A 691 29.79 -8.99 -36.62
CA TYR A 691 30.27 -9.62 -37.85
C TYR A 691 29.18 -9.63 -38.92
N VAL A 692 27.95 -10.01 -38.55
CA VAL A 692 26.82 -10.01 -39.47
C VAL A 692 26.56 -8.61 -40.03
N VAL A 693 26.51 -7.59 -39.18
CA VAL A 693 26.32 -6.19 -39.60
C VAL A 693 27.45 -5.74 -40.54
N GLY A 694 28.71 -6.07 -40.25
CA GLY A 694 29.85 -5.75 -41.11
C GLY A 694 29.79 -6.44 -42.48
N GLN A 695 29.32 -7.68 -42.54
CA GLN A 695 29.10 -8.38 -43.82
C GLN A 695 27.97 -7.72 -44.64
N LEU A 696 26.89 -7.29 -43.99
CA LEU A 696 25.81 -6.57 -44.68
C LEU A 696 26.28 -5.19 -45.18
N GLN A 697 27.13 -4.50 -44.42
CA GLN A 697 27.78 -3.26 -44.86
C GLN A 697 28.67 -3.51 -46.09
N ALA A 698 29.50 -4.56 -46.08
CA ALA A 698 30.35 -4.92 -47.23
C ALA A 698 29.54 -5.27 -48.50
N ARG A 699 28.30 -5.73 -48.34
CA ARG A 699 27.35 -5.99 -49.43
C ARG A 699 26.58 -4.74 -49.87
N ASN A 700 26.85 -3.57 -49.30
CA ASN A 700 26.10 -2.32 -49.48
C ASN A 700 24.60 -2.46 -49.12
N GLU A 701 24.26 -3.39 -48.24
CA GLU A 701 22.89 -3.61 -47.78
C GLU A 701 22.56 -2.71 -46.56
N LEU A 702 23.59 -2.15 -45.90
CA LEU A 702 23.49 -1.15 -44.83
C LEU A 702 24.41 0.04 -45.11
N SER A 703 23.97 1.24 -44.72
CA SER A 703 24.80 2.45 -44.74
C SER A 703 25.67 2.57 -43.47
N ASP A 704 26.70 3.41 -43.50
CA ASP A 704 27.58 3.65 -42.35
C ASP A 704 26.81 4.18 -41.13
N ASP A 705 25.82 5.07 -41.35
CA ASP A 705 24.93 5.58 -40.30
C ASP A 705 24.03 4.47 -39.70
N GLU A 706 23.48 3.60 -40.55
CA GLU A 706 22.67 2.46 -40.09
C GLU A 706 23.51 1.48 -39.26
N VAL A 707 24.75 1.22 -39.68
CA VAL A 707 25.71 0.39 -38.97
C VAL A 707 26.04 0.99 -37.61
N ALA A 708 26.42 2.27 -37.55
CA ALA A 708 26.76 2.94 -36.30
C ALA A 708 25.61 2.87 -35.26
N LYS A 709 24.37 3.16 -35.69
CA LYS A 709 23.19 3.10 -34.81
C LYS A 709 22.90 1.69 -34.30
N VAL A 710 23.00 0.69 -35.16
CA VAL A 710 22.70 -0.70 -34.79
C VAL A 710 23.79 -1.29 -33.89
N LEU A 711 25.05 -0.91 -34.08
CA LEU A 711 26.15 -1.30 -33.20
C LEU A 711 26.02 -0.63 -31.83
N ASP A 712 25.68 0.66 -31.76
CA ASP A 712 25.37 1.37 -30.51
C ASP A 712 24.23 0.70 -29.74
N TYR A 713 23.11 0.39 -30.42
CA TYR A 713 22.02 -0.40 -29.84
C TYR A 713 22.53 -1.74 -29.30
N ASN A 714 23.36 -2.45 -30.05
CA ASN A 714 23.84 -3.77 -29.66
C ASN A 714 24.76 -3.72 -28.43
N THR A 715 25.59 -2.67 -28.28
CA THR A 715 26.37 -2.41 -27.07
C THR A 715 25.44 -2.21 -25.87
N LYS A 716 24.47 -1.29 -25.97
CA LYS A 716 23.48 -1.05 -24.90
C LYS A 716 22.66 -2.29 -24.57
N ARG A 717 22.25 -3.07 -25.57
CA ARG A 717 21.52 -4.34 -25.40
C ARG A 717 22.36 -5.36 -24.62
N LYS A 718 23.65 -5.50 -24.91
CA LYS A 718 24.54 -6.42 -24.20
C LYS A 718 24.62 -6.05 -22.71
N VAL A 719 24.80 -4.77 -22.40
CA VAL A 719 24.79 -4.26 -21.02
C VAL A 719 23.44 -4.46 -20.34
N ALA A 720 22.31 -4.15 -21.01
CA ALA A 720 20.99 -4.38 -20.43
C ALA A 720 20.63 -5.86 -20.21
N VAL A 721 21.28 -6.78 -20.92
CA VAL A 721 21.00 -8.22 -20.83
C VAL A 721 21.95 -8.94 -19.88
N ARG A 722 23.15 -8.43 -19.64
CA ARG A 722 24.09 -9.03 -18.69
C ARG A 722 23.59 -8.93 -17.25
N VAL A 723 24.29 -9.65 -16.39
CA VAL A 723 24.20 -9.58 -14.93
C VAL A 723 25.56 -9.11 -14.43
N ASP A 724 25.59 -8.52 -13.24
CA ASP A 724 26.86 -8.12 -12.62
C ASP A 724 27.74 -9.33 -12.34
N GLU A 725 29.03 -9.24 -12.69
CA GLU A 725 30.03 -10.28 -12.46
C GLU A 725 30.87 -9.97 -11.22
N PHE A 726 31.21 -11.01 -10.47
CA PHE A 726 32.08 -10.93 -9.31
C PHE A 726 33.25 -11.90 -9.49
N ASP A 727 34.41 -11.54 -8.93
CA ASP A 727 35.54 -12.47 -8.88
C ASP A 727 35.28 -13.64 -7.93
N PHE A 728 36.24 -14.57 -7.82
CA PHE A 728 36.11 -15.73 -6.95
C PHE A 728 35.85 -15.37 -5.47
N ASP A 729 36.33 -14.20 -5.04
CA ASP A 729 36.22 -13.68 -3.67
C ASP A 729 35.01 -12.73 -3.49
N MET A 730 34.11 -12.67 -4.48
CA MET A 730 32.90 -11.84 -4.51
C MET A 730 33.16 -10.33 -4.53
N ASN A 731 34.29 -9.88 -5.05
CA ASN A 731 34.50 -8.47 -5.38
C ASN A 731 33.85 -8.16 -6.73
N LEU A 732 33.10 -7.05 -6.80
CA LEU A 732 32.46 -6.62 -8.04
C LEU A 732 33.52 -6.30 -9.10
N ILE A 733 33.39 -6.90 -10.29
CA ILE A 733 34.30 -6.64 -11.40
C ILE A 733 33.84 -5.39 -12.15
N ASP A 734 34.69 -4.36 -12.24
CA ASP A 734 34.44 -3.20 -13.11
C ASP A 734 34.65 -3.60 -14.57
N GLU A 735 33.58 -4.08 -15.20
CA GLU A 735 33.62 -4.54 -16.58
C GLU A 735 33.91 -3.42 -17.59
N ASN A 736 33.67 -2.14 -17.26
CA ASN A 736 34.04 -1.04 -18.15
C ASN A 736 35.57 -0.92 -18.22
N ALA A 737 36.27 -1.13 -17.12
CA ALA A 737 37.73 -1.20 -17.10
C ALA A 737 38.28 -2.43 -17.84
N VAL A 738 37.56 -3.57 -17.80
CA VAL A 738 37.96 -4.81 -18.49
C VAL A 738 37.73 -4.72 -20.00
N GLU A 739 36.65 -4.10 -20.48
CA GLU A 739 36.45 -3.83 -21.91
C GLU A 739 37.47 -2.83 -22.45
N GLN A 740 37.81 -1.77 -21.68
CA GLN A 740 38.86 -0.82 -22.03
C GLN A 740 40.23 -1.52 -22.16
N GLN A 741 40.59 -2.41 -21.21
CA GLN A 741 41.82 -3.19 -21.27
C GLN A 741 41.87 -4.16 -22.45
N LYS A 742 40.73 -4.72 -22.87
CA LYS A 742 40.67 -5.58 -24.07
C LYS A 742 40.79 -4.78 -25.37
N VAL A 743 40.33 -3.54 -25.39
CA VAL A 743 40.51 -2.61 -26.52
C VAL A 743 41.94 -2.08 -26.57
N ASP A 744 42.57 -1.80 -25.43
CA ASP A 744 43.97 -1.36 -25.35
C ASP A 744 44.98 -2.49 -25.64
N ALA A 745 44.56 -3.76 -25.48
CA ALA A 745 45.36 -4.95 -25.76
C ALA A 745 45.17 -5.53 -27.18
N ALA A 746 44.19 -5.02 -27.95
CA ALA A 746 43.90 -5.43 -29.33
C ALA A 746 44.40 -4.38 -30.33
#